data_AF-A0A1W9VMY5-F1
#
_entry.id   AF-A0A1W9VMY5-F1
#
_cell.length_a   1.000
_cell.length_b   1.000
_cell.length_c   1.000
_cell.angle_alpha   90.00
_cell.angle_beta   90.00
_cell.angle_gamma   90.00
#
_symmetry.space_group_name_H-M   'P 1'
#
loop_
_entity.id
_entity.type
_entity.pdbx_description
1 polymer ?
#
loop_
_entity_poly.entity_id
_entity_poly.type
_entity_poly.pdbx_seq_one_letter_code
_entity_poly.pdbx_strand_id
1 'polypeptide(L)'
;MNITKQHKIASIKTANNLKTVATKPRIQQASRLSLPEIEAVTELIAQIVPAGNVPGVVLNGLARLSGKAIPPKSIKRDIDLLFKGVEQTLDKAVYSAVFAGPAAVIWGYQNLLKLVGKRPDDAFPEGVWQFYIEYALRNDTSHHTNETHGFDTALRQHQIQLTPVDRLTAWAMTSIHLLHHYNAILENEWRERIYTRLLRDITAKHSGHKHYTNVYRTWQQFIPYKRGADAASTEPYHQYRRQKFDKFIQTITTDLPASLRKEWHTQIHIAERNWLPAYQQQMSILSYLNAGRYGELRTHIPLAKAQLGLISGGNYYLMPICVPGSTRPVHVRTVRSQIAALFQTPQTDCPSEGLRELACIRRASWPNLRKQLTPALTQALNTLRLAPILLNADPRPYHLPLAELRQTERGIGDHPLTIFDTGQTFVFDQSHIFFDGTWGAGLAEILTNEALAWAVYLEQMPPVSTVGKRPYHVQINFQTKDLQAISTAPRIPAEASAESDQANIKAIIGLRKLLKRRSDLLGLTVNDLLVLYRGLHAVTYKPKLELLSALEALKKHAASQSAAKAALTAITQTSQINPPILIPIDASQHNPANRLYPLVFEVPLAELDLLNLHQYTVATLTAYKTANAERTAQYAQFDQLQRTYLAALAGFGEVLSRYINIALQGESTSVGAIKMVAHLPVAIQRLLDRVPHKLDMLNDLIKGREVFSNVGAVVPSSTLTRFITAKDDNDKKTLVWGIITDAKNIMRISLRDFRPHVEMLEAIGRRDLALQIVEDYLEAYANGLNQFISELYHITVSSRETTMLGGSHVR
;
A
#
# COMPACT_ATOMS: atom_id res chain seq x y z
N MET A 1 -27.55 -14.09 -31.00
CA MET A 1 -27.83 -12.86 -31.80
C MET A 1 -26.50 -12.27 -32.26
N ASN A 2 -26.39 -11.90 -33.54
CA ASN A 2 -25.12 -11.82 -34.27
C ASN A 2 -24.28 -10.57 -33.90
N ILE A 3 -23.31 -10.73 -32.99
CA ILE A 3 -22.43 -9.70 -32.39
C ILE A 3 -21.74 -8.83 -33.46
N THR A 4 -21.39 -9.42 -34.59
CA THR A 4 -20.71 -8.76 -35.72
C THR A 4 -21.58 -7.69 -36.41
N LYS A 5 -22.91 -7.84 -36.38
CA LYS A 5 -23.85 -6.89 -37.03
C LYS A 5 -24.09 -5.63 -36.18
N GLN A 6 -24.16 -5.78 -34.85
CA GLN A 6 -24.24 -4.66 -33.91
C GLN A 6 -22.93 -3.86 -33.82
N HIS A 7 -21.78 -4.55 -33.88
CA HIS A 7 -20.46 -3.91 -33.95
C HIS A 7 -20.33 -3.05 -35.20
N LYS A 8 -20.74 -3.56 -36.36
CA LYS A 8 -20.66 -2.84 -37.65
C LYS A 8 -21.56 -1.59 -37.67
N ILE A 9 -22.76 -1.66 -37.09
CA ILE A 9 -23.69 -0.52 -36.99
C ILE A 9 -23.16 0.55 -36.01
N ALA A 10 -22.58 0.15 -34.88
CA ALA A 10 -21.97 1.05 -33.91
C ALA A 10 -20.71 1.74 -34.47
N SER A 11 -19.89 1.02 -35.23
CA SER A 11 -18.76 1.56 -35.98
C SER A 11 -19.21 2.60 -37.01
N ILE A 12 -20.20 2.28 -37.86
CA ILE A 12 -20.69 3.22 -38.89
C ILE A 12 -21.26 4.52 -38.27
N LYS A 13 -21.99 4.41 -37.15
CA LYS A 13 -22.54 5.59 -36.46
C LYS A 13 -21.44 6.47 -35.83
N THR A 14 -20.38 5.84 -35.33
CA THR A 14 -19.20 6.51 -34.78
C THR A 14 -18.39 7.21 -35.87
N ALA A 15 -18.20 6.56 -37.04
CA ALA A 15 -17.55 7.14 -38.21
C ALA A 15 -18.28 8.41 -38.69
N ASN A 16 -19.61 8.34 -38.81
CA ASN A 16 -20.42 9.47 -39.30
C ASN A 16 -20.37 10.66 -38.34
N ASN A 17 -20.46 10.43 -37.03
CA ASN A 17 -20.38 11.50 -36.03
C ASN A 17 -19.01 12.19 -36.03
N LEU A 18 -17.93 11.41 -36.14
CA LEU A 18 -16.57 11.95 -36.18
C LEU A 18 -16.28 12.68 -37.50
N LYS A 19 -16.78 12.19 -38.65
CA LYS A 19 -16.68 12.87 -39.95
C LYS A 19 -17.36 14.24 -39.92
N THR A 20 -18.51 14.34 -39.25
CA THR A 20 -19.28 15.60 -39.11
C THR A 20 -18.54 16.64 -38.26
N VAL A 21 -17.69 16.20 -37.34
CA VAL A 21 -16.84 17.08 -36.51
C VAL A 21 -15.58 17.48 -37.28
N ALA A 22 -14.96 16.52 -37.97
CA ALA A 22 -13.68 16.66 -38.68
C ALA A 22 -13.74 17.54 -39.94
N THR A 23 -14.90 17.61 -40.60
CA THR A 23 -15.14 18.42 -41.82
C THR A 23 -15.44 19.90 -41.54
N LYS A 24 -15.43 20.33 -40.27
CA LYS A 24 -15.67 21.73 -39.92
C LYS A 24 -14.46 22.61 -40.29
N PRO A 25 -14.67 23.81 -40.90
CA PRO A 25 -13.59 24.63 -41.46
C PRO A 25 -12.46 25.00 -40.49
N ARG A 26 -12.78 25.13 -39.18
CA ARG A 26 -11.80 25.45 -38.13
C ARG A 26 -10.87 24.30 -37.74
N ILE A 27 -11.24 23.03 -38.00
CA ILE A 27 -10.38 21.86 -37.72
C ILE A 27 -9.42 21.60 -38.88
N GLN A 28 -9.85 21.84 -40.11
CA GLN A 28 -8.98 21.80 -41.30
C GLN A 28 -7.86 22.84 -41.24
N GLN A 29 -8.11 24.00 -40.61
CA GLN A 29 -7.09 25.05 -40.42
C GLN A 29 -6.12 24.76 -39.25
N ALA A 30 -6.49 23.87 -38.32
CA ALA A 30 -5.68 23.52 -37.15
C ALA A 30 -4.89 22.20 -37.33
N SER A 31 -5.18 21.44 -38.38
CA SER A 31 -4.54 20.17 -38.73
C SER A 31 -3.61 20.37 -39.95
N ARG A 32 -2.44 19.72 -39.96
CA ARG A 32 -1.56 19.67 -41.16
C ARG A 32 -1.93 18.55 -42.14
N LEU A 33 -2.98 17.77 -41.82
CA LEU A 33 -3.42 16.61 -42.61
C LEU A 33 -4.51 17.04 -43.61
N SER A 34 -4.48 16.43 -44.80
CA SER A 34 -5.49 16.62 -45.83
C SER A 34 -6.83 15.97 -45.47
N LEU A 35 -7.93 16.44 -46.05
CA LEU A 35 -9.27 15.91 -45.80
C LEU A 35 -9.38 14.38 -45.99
N PRO A 36 -8.77 13.78 -47.04
CA PRO A 36 -8.78 12.33 -47.22
C PRO A 36 -8.05 11.57 -46.10
N GLU A 37 -6.96 12.14 -45.55
CA GLU A 37 -6.22 11.54 -44.44
C GLU A 37 -7.02 11.63 -43.12
N ILE A 38 -7.72 12.74 -42.91
CA ILE A 38 -8.62 12.94 -41.77
C ILE A 38 -9.79 11.95 -41.83
N GLU A 39 -10.36 11.71 -43.02
CA GLU A 39 -11.43 10.74 -43.22
C GLU A 39 -10.95 9.30 -43.03
N ALA A 40 -9.77 8.94 -43.53
CA ALA A 40 -9.16 7.62 -43.36
C ALA A 40 -8.88 7.30 -41.87
N VAL A 41 -8.35 8.28 -41.12
CA VAL A 41 -8.14 8.16 -39.67
C VAL A 41 -9.47 8.01 -38.93
N THR A 42 -10.51 8.73 -39.38
CA THR A 42 -11.85 8.66 -38.79
C THR A 42 -12.53 7.31 -39.03
N GLU A 43 -12.35 6.71 -40.20
CA GLU A 43 -12.82 5.34 -40.52
C GLU A 43 -12.09 4.30 -39.66
N LEU A 44 -10.79 4.47 -39.44
CA LEU A 44 -9.96 3.58 -38.61
C LEU A 44 -10.39 3.62 -37.13
N ILE A 45 -10.67 4.81 -36.60
CA ILE A 45 -11.17 5.03 -35.23
C ILE A 45 -12.49 4.30 -35.01
N ALA A 46 -13.39 4.39 -35.99
CA ALA A 46 -14.71 3.78 -35.93
C ALA A 46 -14.68 2.25 -35.96
N GLN A 47 -13.71 1.64 -36.65
CA GLN A 47 -13.58 0.18 -36.76
C GLN A 47 -13.00 -0.48 -35.51
N ILE A 48 -12.19 0.24 -34.72
CA ILE A 48 -11.42 -0.32 -33.60
C ILE A 48 -12.12 -0.12 -32.24
N VAL A 49 -12.96 0.91 -32.06
CA VAL A 49 -13.62 1.19 -30.77
C VAL A 49 -15.12 1.49 -30.93
N PRO A 50 -16.01 0.50 -30.72
CA PRO A 50 -17.42 0.76 -30.46
C PRO A 50 -17.58 1.19 -29.00
N ALA A 51 -17.49 2.50 -28.73
CA ALA A 51 -17.96 3.22 -27.53
C ALA A 51 -18.04 2.46 -26.19
N GLY A 52 -17.00 1.73 -25.80
CA GLY A 52 -16.86 1.10 -24.50
C GLY A 52 -15.90 1.89 -23.60
N ASN A 53 -16.47 2.58 -22.60
CA ASN A 53 -15.83 3.02 -21.35
C ASN A 53 -14.93 4.25 -21.24
N VAL A 54 -14.46 4.94 -22.28
CA VAL A 54 -13.78 6.24 -22.05
C VAL A 54 -14.78 7.39 -21.79
N PRO A 55 -15.87 7.53 -22.58
CA PRO A 55 -16.89 8.54 -22.32
C PRO A 55 -17.67 8.29 -21.03
N GLY A 56 -17.89 7.02 -20.65
CA GLY A 56 -18.59 6.65 -19.41
C GLY A 56 -17.85 7.09 -18.15
N VAL A 57 -16.51 7.04 -18.16
CA VAL A 57 -15.66 7.48 -17.04
C VAL A 57 -15.68 9.00 -16.88
N VAL A 58 -15.64 9.74 -18.00
CA VAL A 58 -15.75 11.21 -18.01
C VAL A 58 -17.17 11.67 -17.64
N LEU A 59 -18.20 10.98 -18.13
CA LEU A 59 -19.61 11.27 -17.82
C LEU A 59 -19.99 10.97 -16.37
N ASN A 60 -19.44 9.90 -15.76
CA ASN A 60 -19.69 9.60 -14.35
C ASN A 60 -19.04 10.67 -13.44
N GLY A 61 -17.85 11.15 -13.79
CA GLY A 61 -17.21 12.30 -13.13
C GLY A 61 -18.00 13.62 -13.29
N LEU A 62 -18.59 13.87 -14.47
CA LEU A 62 -19.36 15.08 -14.74
C LEU A 62 -20.78 15.06 -14.16
N ALA A 63 -21.46 13.91 -14.13
CA ALA A 63 -22.79 13.76 -13.53
C ALA A 63 -22.76 14.02 -12.02
N ARG A 64 -21.68 13.58 -11.34
CA ARG A 64 -21.45 13.77 -9.91
C ARG A 64 -21.22 15.22 -9.49
N LEU A 65 -20.80 16.10 -10.41
CA LEU A 65 -20.71 17.55 -10.16
C LEU A 65 -22.08 18.24 -10.04
N SER A 66 -23.15 17.63 -10.56
CA SER A 66 -24.48 18.25 -10.63
C SER A 66 -25.43 17.87 -9.49
N GLY A 67 -25.02 16.96 -8.60
CA GLY A 67 -25.75 16.61 -7.37
C GLY A 67 -27.15 16.02 -7.56
N LYS A 68 -27.55 15.59 -8.77
CA LYS A 68 -28.89 15.02 -9.02
C LYS A 68 -28.81 13.59 -9.55
N ALA A 69 -29.48 12.68 -8.84
CA ALA A 69 -29.68 11.29 -9.28
C ALA A 69 -30.60 11.24 -10.51
N ILE A 70 -30.18 10.56 -11.57
CA ILE A 70 -30.96 10.42 -12.82
C ILE A 70 -31.25 8.92 -13.08
N PRO A 71 -32.51 8.53 -13.35
CA PRO A 71 -32.89 7.14 -13.59
C PRO A 71 -32.28 6.49 -14.86
N PRO A 72 -32.12 5.16 -14.92
CA PRO A 72 -31.38 4.46 -16.00
C PRO A 72 -31.94 4.63 -17.43
N LYS A 73 -33.24 4.89 -17.58
CA LYS A 73 -33.90 5.03 -18.90
C LYS A 73 -33.73 6.42 -19.53
N SER A 74 -33.38 7.45 -18.76
CA SER A 74 -33.15 8.81 -19.26
C SER A 74 -31.68 9.07 -19.65
N ILE A 75 -30.75 8.22 -19.21
CA ILE A 75 -29.30 8.31 -19.49
C ILE A 75 -28.99 8.44 -20.99
N LYS A 76 -29.67 7.71 -21.88
CA LYS A 76 -29.35 7.77 -23.33
C LYS A 76 -29.80 9.07 -24.01
N ARG A 77 -30.93 9.64 -23.57
CA ARG A 77 -31.48 10.90 -24.08
C ARG A 77 -30.75 12.10 -23.45
N ASP A 78 -30.39 11.98 -22.18
CA ASP A 78 -29.68 13.01 -21.44
C ASP A 78 -28.20 13.06 -21.82
N ILE A 79 -27.58 11.97 -22.29
CA ILE A 79 -26.23 11.97 -22.89
C ILE A 79 -26.19 12.83 -24.16
N ASP A 80 -27.15 12.66 -25.08
CA ASP A 80 -27.21 13.47 -26.31
C ASP A 80 -27.51 14.96 -26.02
N LEU A 81 -28.25 15.25 -24.95
CA LEU A 81 -28.51 16.61 -24.46
C LEU A 81 -27.34 17.20 -23.65
N LEU A 82 -26.58 16.38 -22.90
CA LEU A 82 -25.35 16.77 -22.20
C LEU A 82 -24.23 17.08 -23.19
N PHE A 83 -24.08 16.33 -24.28
CA PHE A 83 -23.10 16.66 -25.32
C PHE A 83 -23.45 17.98 -26.03
N LYS A 84 -24.74 18.26 -26.27
CA LYS A 84 -25.19 19.58 -26.74
C LYS A 84 -24.99 20.68 -25.69
N GLY A 85 -25.25 20.40 -24.41
CA GLY A 85 -25.11 21.34 -23.30
C GLY A 85 -23.64 21.70 -23.03
N VAL A 86 -22.74 20.71 -22.98
CA VAL A 86 -21.30 20.88 -22.74
C VAL A 86 -20.62 21.59 -23.92
N GLU A 87 -21.03 21.34 -25.18
CA GLU A 87 -20.60 22.12 -26.34
C GLU A 87 -21.07 23.59 -26.32
N GLN A 88 -22.12 23.90 -25.55
CA GLN A 88 -22.71 25.23 -25.44
C GLN A 88 -22.25 26.00 -24.18
N THR A 89 -21.89 25.33 -23.08
CA THR A 89 -21.48 25.96 -21.82
C THR A 89 -19.98 26.11 -21.61
N LEU A 90 -19.14 25.37 -22.36
CA LEU A 90 -17.69 25.54 -22.35
C LEU A 90 -17.25 26.07 -23.72
N ASP A 91 -16.47 27.15 -23.70
CA ASP A 91 -15.92 27.71 -24.93
C ASP A 91 -15.17 26.62 -25.71
N LYS A 92 -15.48 26.45 -27.01
CA LYS A 92 -15.01 25.32 -27.84
C LYS A 92 -13.48 25.24 -27.92
N ALA A 93 -12.80 26.36 -27.71
CA ALA A 93 -11.35 26.45 -27.61
C ALA A 93 -10.80 25.75 -26.36
N VAL A 94 -11.49 25.86 -25.22
CA VAL A 94 -11.08 25.27 -23.93
C VAL A 94 -11.27 23.75 -23.94
N TYR A 95 -12.39 23.24 -24.47
CA TYR A 95 -12.60 21.79 -24.59
C TYR A 95 -11.56 21.14 -25.52
N SER A 96 -11.26 21.80 -26.65
CA SER A 96 -10.30 21.31 -27.64
C SER A 96 -8.85 21.37 -27.14
N ALA A 97 -8.45 22.46 -26.49
CA ALA A 97 -7.07 22.64 -26.00
C ALA A 97 -6.76 21.88 -24.70
N VAL A 98 -7.76 21.67 -23.82
CA VAL A 98 -7.55 21.17 -22.46
C VAL A 98 -7.88 19.69 -22.28
N PHE A 99 -8.83 19.14 -23.07
CA PHE A 99 -9.25 17.74 -22.94
C PHE A 99 -9.01 16.94 -24.21
N ALA A 100 -9.56 17.39 -25.35
CA ALA A 100 -9.46 16.64 -26.60
C ALA A 100 -8.02 16.61 -27.15
N GLY A 101 -7.29 17.72 -27.03
CA GLY A 101 -5.89 17.84 -27.48
C GLY A 101 -4.95 16.85 -26.78
N PRO A 102 -4.79 16.90 -25.45
CA PRO A 102 -3.92 15.97 -24.73
C PRO A 102 -4.33 14.49 -24.90
N ALA A 103 -5.64 14.19 -24.86
CA ALA A 103 -6.13 12.83 -25.07
C ALA A 103 -5.87 12.33 -26.50
N ALA A 104 -6.05 13.17 -27.52
CA ALA A 104 -5.74 12.84 -28.92
C ALA A 104 -4.24 12.72 -29.17
N VAL A 105 -3.39 13.50 -28.47
CA VAL A 105 -1.93 13.40 -28.53
C VAL A 105 -1.44 12.11 -27.89
N ILE A 106 -1.91 11.77 -26.69
CA ILE A 106 -1.60 10.50 -26.02
C ILE A 106 -2.06 9.34 -26.90
N TRP A 107 -3.30 9.40 -27.40
CA TRP A 107 -3.86 8.35 -28.26
C TRP A 107 -3.12 8.22 -29.60
N GLY A 108 -2.81 9.33 -30.27
CA GLY A 108 -2.04 9.35 -31.50
C GLY A 108 -0.65 8.76 -31.30
N TYR A 109 0.01 9.13 -30.19
CA TYR A 109 1.32 8.59 -29.82
C TYR A 109 1.25 7.08 -29.51
N GLN A 110 0.23 6.63 -28.78
CA GLN A 110 0.03 5.21 -28.49
C GLN A 110 -0.25 4.38 -29.75
N ASN A 111 -0.98 4.92 -30.73
CA ASN A 111 -1.19 4.23 -32.00
C ASN A 111 0.08 4.22 -32.85
N LEU A 112 0.88 5.29 -32.85
CA LEU A 112 2.20 5.29 -33.48
C LEU A 112 3.13 4.23 -32.86
N LEU A 113 3.11 4.10 -31.53
CA LEU A 113 3.84 3.04 -30.81
C LEU A 113 3.38 1.64 -31.21
N LYS A 114 2.07 1.40 -31.32
CA LYS A 114 1.52 0.13 -31.81
C LYS A 114 1.92 -0.16 -33.25
N LEU A 115 1.93 0.85 -34.12
CA LEU A 115 2.35 0.73 -35.52
C LEU A 115 3.84 0.38 -35.68
N VAL A 116 4.69 0.75 -34.72
CA VAL A 116 6.10 0.33 -34.65
C VAL A 116 6.31 -0.93 -33.79
N GLY A 117 5.25 -1.66 -33.47
CA GLY A 117 5.30 -2.95 -32.77
C GLY A 117 5.44 -2.87 -31.25
N LYS A 118 5.35 -1.68 -30.63
CA LYS A 118 5.41 -1.53 -29.17
C LYS A 118 4.01 -1.62 -28.56
N ARG A 119 3.76 -2.63 -27.72
CA ARG A 119 2.51 -2.74 -26.97
C ARG A 119 2.63 -2.03 -25.60
N PRO A 120 1.52 -1.54 -25.04
CA PRO A 120 1.50 -1.00 -23.66
C PRO A 120 1.97 -2.01 -22.60
N ASP A 121 1.67 -3.31 -22.80
CA ASP A 121 2.13 -4.37 -21.90
C ASP A 121 3.66 -4.58 -21.96
N ASP A 122 4.32 -4.19 -23.07
CA ASP A 122 5.78 -4.29 -23.22
C ASP A 122 6.52 -3.13 -22.53
N ALA A 123 5.77 -2.13 -22.00
CA ALA A 123 6.36 -1.00 -21.30
C ALA A 123 6.96 -1.36 -19.95
N PHE A 124 6.38 -2.37 -19.31
CA PHE A 124 6.76 -2.83 -17.97
C PHE A 124 6.98 -4.34 -18.04
N PRO A 125 8.11 -4.79 -18.62
CA PRO A 125 8.41 -6.21 -18.78
C PRO A 125 8.46 -6.97 -17.45
N GLU A 126 8.70 -6.27 -16.33
CA GLU A 126 8.69 -6.82 -14.97
C GLU A 126 7.32 -6.64 -14.27
N GLY A 127 6.27 -6.30 -15.02
CA GLY A 127 4.91 -6.18 -14.50
C GLY A 127 4.58 -4.81 -13.90
N VAL A 128 3.34 -4.65 -13.42
CA VAL A 128 2.80 -3.33 -13.02
C VAL A 128 3.50 -2.74 -11.80
N TRP A 129 4.12 -3.57 -10.96
CA TRP A 129 4.94 -3.07 -9.85
C TRP A 129 6.15 -2.27 -10.31
N GLN A 130 6.76 -2.64 -11.45
CA GLN A 130 7.84 -1.86 -12.07
C GLN A 130 7.36 -0.43 -12.37
N PHE A 131 6.14 -0.29 -12.91
CA PHE A 131 5.56 1.03 -13.10
C PHE A 131 5.39 1.79 -11.78
N TYR A 132 4.87 1.16 -10.73
CA TYR A 132 4.70 1.86 -9.45
C TYR A 132 6.02 2.37 -8.90
N ILE A 133 7.07 1.56 -8.95
CA ILE A 133 8.42 1.93 -8.52
C ILE A 133 8.97 3.08 -9.37
N GLU A 134 8.87 2.98 -10.69
CA GLU A 134 9.52 3.92 -11.60
C GLU A 134 8.77 5.25 -11.74
N TYR A 135 7.44 5.26 -11.51
CA TYR A 135 6.58 6.40 -11.86
C TYR A 135 5.67 6.91 -10.74
N ALA A 136 5.26 6.07 -9.78
CA ALA A 136 4.21 6.44 -8.83
C ALA A 136 4.69 6.59 -7.38
N LEU A 137 5.83 5.99 -7.02
CA LEU A 137 6.37 6.02 -5.67
C LEU A 137 7.64 6.90 -5.61
N ARG A 138 7.76 7.66 -4.52
CA ARG A 138 8.99 8.34 -4.13
C ARG A 138 9.33 7.96 -2.72
N ASN A 139 10.62 7.73 -2.49
CA ASN A 139 11.08 7.21 -1.21
C ASN A 139 10.81 8.12 -0.01
N ASP A 140 10.53 9.41 -0.20
CA ASP A 140 10.38 10.34 0.92
C ASP A 140 9.23 9.97 1.89
N THR A 141 8.03 9.72 1.36
CA THR A 141 6.83 9.37 2.14
C THR A 141 6.41 7.91 1.97
N SER A 142 6.99 7.20 0.99
CA SER A 142 6.65 5.82 0.65
C SER A 142 7.36 4.79 1.53
N HIS A 143 7.21 4.93 2.85
CA HIS A 143 7.72 3.96 3.81
C HIS A 143 6.55 3.34 4.56
N HIS A 144 6.57 2.01 4.67
CA HIS A 144 5.74 1.29 5.63
C HIS A 144 6.63 0.79 6.76
N THR A 145 6.04 0.56 7.92
CA THR A 145 6.80 0.16 9.10
C THR A 145 6.10 -0.98 9.81
N ASN A 146 6.87 -2.00 10.17
CA ASN A 146 6.42 -3.17 10.92
C ASN A 146 7.14 -3.22 12.27
N GLU A 147 6.49 -3.75 13.30
CA GLU A 147 7.11 -4.00 14.61
C GLU A 147 6.97 -5.46 15.02
N THR A 148 8.06 -6.02 15.53
CA THR A 148 8.07 -7.35 16.14
C THR A 148 8.55 -7.30 17.59
N HIS A 149 7.96 -8.14 18.44
CA HIS A 149 8.38 -8.30 19.83
C HIS A 149 9.16 -9.61 20.09
N GLY A 150 9.34 -10.42 19.05
CA GLY A 150 9.75 -11.83 19.16
C GLY A 150 11.12 -12.03 19.79
N PHE A 151 12.09 -11.20 19.40
CA PHE A 151 13.47 -11.28 19.89
C PHE A 151 13.52 -11.14 21.42
N ASP A 152 13.13 -9.98 21.96
CA ASP A 152 13.16 -9.69 23.40
C ASP A 152 12.19 -10.54 24.23
N THR A 153 11.07 -10.98 23.62
CA THR A 153 10.15 -11.90 24.30
C THR A 153 10.79 -13.26 24.51
N ALA A 154 11.44 -13.81 23.48
CA ALA A 154 12.10 -15.10 23.57
C ALA A 154 13.32 -15.05 24.51
N LEU A 155 14.14 -13.99 24.45
CA LEU A 155 15.26 -13.84 25.39
C LEU A 155 14.80 -13.88 26.84
N ARG A 156 13.74 -13.14 27.18
CA ARG A 156 13.15 -13.15 28.53
C ARG A 156 12.56 -14.50 28.91
N GLN A 157 11.81 -15.14 28.00
CA GLN A 157 11.19 -16.44 28.25
C GLN A 157 12.21 -17.54 28.52
N HIS A 158 13.36 -17.49 27.84
CA HIS A 158 14.44 -18.46 27.96
C HIS A 158 15.58 -18.01 28.90
N GLN A 159 15.42 -16.88 29.59
CA GLN A 159 16.42 -16.29 30.49
C GLN A 159 17.79 -16.04 29.85
N ILE A 160 17.80 -15.79 28.53
CA ILE A 160 19.01 -15.51 27.76
C ILE A 160 19.46 -14.09 28.06
N GLN A 161 20.70 -13.93 28.51
CA GLN A 161 21.29 -12.63 28.83
C GLN A 161 22.34 -12.26 27.77
N LEU A 162 22.09 -11.15 27.05
CA LEU A 162 23.03 -10.64 26.06
C LEU A 162 23.66 -9.34 26.54
N THR A 163 24.96 -9.18 26.28
CA THR A 163 25.60 -7.86 26.35
C THR A 163 25.08 -6.97 25.23
N PRO A 164 25.18 -5.62 25.34
CA PRO A 164 24.86 -4.71 24.23
C PRO A 164 25.63 -5.04 22.94
N VAL A 165 26.88 -5.49 23.09
CA VAL A 165 27.72 -5.96 21.98
C VAL A 165 27.08 -7.17 21.30
N ASP A 166 26.67 -8.18 22.06
CA ASP A 166 26.10 -9.41 21.51
C ASP A 166 24.72 -9.18 20.89
N ARG A 167 23.90 -8.31 21.50
CA ARG A 167 22.61 -7.88 20.96
C ARG A 167 22.79 -7.26 19.56
N LEU A 168 23.67 -6.26 19.44
CA LEU A 168 23.91 -5.60 18.15
C LEU A 168 24.60 -6.55 17.16
N THR A 169 25.48 -7.44 17.63
CA THR A 169 26.11 -8.46 16.80
C THR A 169 25.09 -9.43 16.22
N ALA A 170 24.08 -9.84 16.99
CA ALA A 170 23.03 -10.74 16.49
C ALA A 170 22.30 -10.14 15.29
N TRP A 171 21.89 -8.86 15.39
CA TRP A 171 21.22 -8.15 14.30
C TRP A 171 22.13 -7.82 13.13
N ALA A 172 23.41 -7.53 13.40
CA ALA A 172 24.40 -7.34 12.35
C ALA A 172 24.61 -8.62 11.54
N MET A 173 24.79 -9.76 12.20
CA MET A 173 24.95 -11.05 11.53
C MET A 173 23.69 -11.47 10.78
N THR A 174 22.50 -11.25 11.35
CA THR A 174 21.23 -11.44 10.64
C THR A 174 21.16 -10.63 9.36
N SER A 175 21.53 -9.35 9.41
CA SER A 175 21.50 -8.45 8.25
C SER A 175 22.52 -8.86 7.18
N ILE A 176 23.73 -9.27 7.60
CA ILE A 176 24.75 -9.81 6.71
C ILE A 176 24.23 -11.08 6.03
N HIS A 177 23.75 -12.06 6.80
CA HIS A 177 23.22 -13.31 6.25
C HIS A 177 22.02 -13.09 5.33
N LEU A 178 21.15 -12.13 5.66
CA LEU A 178 20.06 -11.73 4.78
C LEU A 178 20.60 -11.30 3.41
N LEU A 179 21.55 -10.34 3.37
CA LEU A 179 22.08 -9.82 2.11
C LEU A 179 22.77 -10.90 1.27
N HIS A 180 23.46 -11.86 1.90
CA HIS A 180 24.09 -13.00 1.22
C HIS A 180 23.08 -14.00 0.64
N HIS A 181 21.92 -14.17 1.28
CA HIS A 181 20.93 -15.19 0.92
C HIS A 181 19.63 -14.62 0.36
N TYR A 182 19.54 -13.32 0.11
CA TYR A 182 18.30 -12.64 -0.24
C TYR A 182 17.67 -13.20 -1.52
N ASN A 183 18.47 -13.46 -2.56
CA ASN A 183 17.97 -14.06 -3.80
C ASN A 183 17.34 -15.45 -3.58
N ALA A 184 17.91 -16.27 -2.69
CA ALA A 184 17.37 -17.59 -2.37
C ALA A 184 16.06 -17.49 -1.55
N ILE A 185 15.94 -16.46 -0.72
CA ILE A 185 14.71 -16.14 0.01
C ILE A 185 13.61 -15.66 -0.96
N LEU A 186 13.94 -14.77 -1.90
CA LEU A 186 13.04 -14.34 -2.97
C LEU A 186 12.61 -15.51 -3.86
N GLU A 187 13.52 -16.42 -4.18
CA GLU A 187 13.21 -17.63 -4.94
C GLU A 187 12.17 -18.48 -4.22
N ASN A 188 12.28 -18.68 -2.90
CA ASN A 188 11.25 -19.40 -2.16
C ASN A 188 9.88 -18.71 -2.24
N GLU A 189 9.85 -17.39 -2.02
CA GLU A 189 8.62 -16.59 -2.09
C GLU A 189 7.94 -16.69 -3.47
N TRP A 190 8.74 -16.67 -4.54
CA TRP A 190 8.30 -16.82 -5.93
C TRP A 190 7.83 -18.25 -6.22
N ARG A 191 8.61 -19.26 -5.85
CA ARG A 191 8.30 -20.70 -6.07
C ARG A 191 6.98 -21.06 -5.44
N GLU A 192 6.75 -20.66 -4.19
CA GLU A 192 5.53 -20.94 -3.43
C GLU A 192 4.26 -20.45 -4.15
N ARG A 193 4.35 -19.30 -4.84
CA ARG A 193 3.23 -18.73 -5.60
C ARG A 193 3.12 -19.32 -7.01
N ILE A 194 4.22 -19.44 -7.74
CA ILE A 194 4.20 -19.90 -9.12
C ILE A 194 3.84 -21.38 -9.20
N TYR A 195 4.39 -22.22 -8.34
CA TYR A 195 4.15 -23.66 -8.39
C TYR A 195 2.67 -23.96 -8.13
N THR A 196 2.09 -23.32 -7.11
CA THR A 196 0.67 -23.47 -6.75
C THR A 196 -0.26 -22.86 -7.81
N ARG A 197 0.12 -21.72 -8.41
CA ARG A 197 -0.62 -21.13 -9.53
C ARG A 197 -0.62 -22.04 -10.77
N LEU A 198 0.56 -22.50 -11.21
CA LEU A 198 0.68 -23.37 -12.37
C LEU A 198 -0.10 -24.67 -12.15
N LEU A 199 -0.08 -25.22 -10.93
CA LEU A 199 -0.86 -26.41 -10.57
C LEU A 199 -2.37 -26.16 -10.74
N ARG A 200 -2.87 -25.02 -10.25
CA ARG A 200 -4.27 -24.62 -10.45
C ARG A 200 -4.60 -24.46 -11.93
N ASP A 201 -3.72 -23.83 -12.71
CA ASP A 201 -3.97 -23.51 -14.11
C ASP A 201 -4.06 -24.78 -14.97
N ILE A 202 -3.16 -25.75 -14.79
CA ILE A 202 -3.19 -27.03 -15.54
C ILE A 202 -4.34 -27.95 -15.11
N THR A 203 -4.80 -27.85 -13.86
CA THR A 203 -5.89 -28.67 -13.33
C THR A 203 -7.26 -28.06 -13.53
N ALA A 204 -7.36 -26.85 -14.12
CA ALA A 204 -8.61 -26.11 -14.28
C ALA A 204 -9.72 -26.89 -15.02
N LYS A 205 -9.36 -27.80 -15.93
CA LYS A 205 -10.28 -28.66 -16.69
C LYS A 205 -10.42 -30.07 -16.12
N HIS A 206 -9.74 -30.39 -15.02
CA HIS A 206 -9.75 -31.70 -14.40
C HIS A 206 -10.96 -31.85 -13.46
N SER A 207 -11.51 -33.07 -13.34
CA SER A 207 -12.67 -33.35 -12.48
C SER A 207 -12.42 -32.99 -11.01
N GLY A 208 -11.17 -33.06 -10.54
CA GLY A 208 -10.73 -32.66 -9.19
C GLY A 208 -10.30 -31.19 -9.00
N HIS A 209 -10.53 -30.27 -9.95
CA HIS A 209 -9.99 -28.89 -9.93
C HIS A 209 -10.23 -28.12 -8.61
N LYS A 210 -11.35 -28.37 -7.92
CA LYS A 210 -11.67 -27.71 -6.64
C LYS A 210 -10.61 -27.95 -5.57
N HIS A 211 -9.99 -29.14 -5.55
CA HIS A 211 -8.91 -29.48 -4.61
C HIS A 211 -7.69 -28.56 -4.81
N TYR A 212 -7.38 -28.22 -6.05
CA TYR A 212 -6.19 -27.44 -6.42
C TYR A 212 -6.40 -25.92 -6.38
N THR A 213 -7.63 -25.45 -6.17
CA THR A 213 -7.95 -24.01 -6.25
C THR A 213 -7.37 -23.20 -5.08
N ASN A 214 -7.26 -23.80 -3.89
CA ASN A 214 -6.88 -23.11 -2.66
C ASN A 214 -5.51 -23.53 -2.10
N VAL A 215 -4.68 -24.22 -2.89
CA VAL A 215 -3.41 -24.81 -2.40
C VAL A 215 -2.49 -23.75 -1.78
N TYR A 216 -2.35 -22.58 -2.42
CA TYR A 216 -1.54 -21.50 -1.86
C TYR A 216 -2.09 -20.99 -0.52
N ARG A 217 -3.41 -20.83 -0.40
CA ARG A 217 -4.06 -20.40 0.84
C ARG A 217 -3.87 -21.41 1.96
N THR A 218 -3.88 -22.70 1.64
CA THR A 218 -3.53 -23.76 2.60
C THR A 218 -2.07 -23.64 3.02
N TRP A 219 -1.14 -23.47 2.06
CA TRP A 219 0.28 -23.29 2.36
C TRP A 219 0.55 -22.09 3.26
N GLN A 220 -0.13 -20.97 3.06
CA GLN A 220 0.01 -19.76 3.89
C GLN A 220 -0.17 -20.02 5.40
N GLN A 221 -0.95 -21.04 5.78
CA GLN A 221 -1.15 -21.43 7.18
C GLN A 221 0.04 -22.17 7.78
N PHE A 222 0.92 -22.72 6.93
CA PHE A 222 2.06 -23.56 7.32
C PHE A 222 3.42 -22.92 7.00
N ILE A 223 3.46 -21.72 6.39
CA ILE A 223 4.71 -21.04 6.04
C ILE A 223 5.60 -20.94 7.29
N PRO A 224 6.80 -21.55 7.28
CA PRO A 224 7.72 -21.42 8.39
C PRO A 224 8.43 -20.07 8.33
N TYR A 225 8.26 -19.25 9.35
CA TYR A 225 9.05 -18.01 9.54
C TYR A 225 10.31 -18.22 10.40
N LYS A 226 10.52 -19.45 10.88
CA LYS A 226 11.71 -19.89 11.61
C LYS A 226 12.08 -21.32 11.28
N ARG A 227 13.33 -21.71 11.58
CA ARG A 227 13.75 -23.13 11.57
C ARG A 227 13.03 -23.88 12.69
N GLY A 228 12.54 -25.08 12.36
CA GLY A 228 11.93 -25.99 13.34
C GLY A 228 12.98 -26.81 14.07
N ALA A 229 12.56 -27.57 15.08
CA ALA A 229 13.44 -28.51 15.78
C ALA A 229 13.95 -29.64 14.88
N ASP A 230 13.31 -29.86 13.73
CA ASP A 230 13.70 -30.86 12.73
C ASP A 230 14.63 -30.30 11.64
N ALA A 231 15.06 -29.04 11.74
CA ALA A 231 16.09 -28.49 10.86
C ALA A 231 17.46 -29.10 11.19
N ALA A 232 18.27 -29.37 10.18
CA ALA A 232 19.65 -29.81 10.44
C ALA A 232 20.49 -28.66 11.04
N SER A 233 21.49 -29.00 11.85
CA SER A 233 22.26 -28.02 12.66
C SER A 233 22.93 -26.92 11.85
N THR A 234 23.29 -27.19 10.59
CA THR A 234 23.94 -26.24 9.67
C THR A 234 23.03 -25.79 8.53
N GLU A 235 21.74 -26.16 8.56
CA GLU A 235 20.80 -25.84 7.50
C GLU A 235 20.39 -24.35 7.55
N PRO A 236 20.62 -23.57 6.47
CA PRO A 236 20.19 -22.19 6.44
C PRO A 236 18.67 -22.11 6.25
N TYR A 237 18.06 -21.05 6.80
CA TYR A 237 16.59 -20.87 6.80
C TYR A 237 15.94 -21.03 5.41
N HIS A 238 16.57 -20.49 4.36
CA HIS A 238 16.02 -20.57 3.00
C HIS A 238 15.97 -22.02 2.48
N GLN A 239 16.93 -22.88 2.84
CA GLN A 239 16.89 -24.29 2.46
C GLN A 239 15.82 -25.05 3.26
N TYR A 240 15.73 -24.79 4.56
CA TYR A 240 14.70 -25.39 5.42
C TYR A 240 13.29 -25.06 4.92
N ARG A 241 13.01 -23.78 4.63
CA ARG A 241 11.71 -23.34 4.10
C ARG A 241 11.40 -23.99 2.75
N ARG A 242 12.39 -24.10 1.88
CA ARG A 242 12.27 -24.77 0.58
C ARG A 242 11.85 -26.23 0.74
N GLN A 243 12.55 -26.98 1.58
CA GLN A 243 12.23 -28.39 1.84
C GLN A 243 10.83 -28.57 2.42
N LYS A 244 10.38 -27.67 3.30
CA LYS A 244 9.02 -27.71 3.86
C LYS A 244 7.96 -27.50 2.79
N PHE A 245 8.18 -26.56 1.88
CA PHE A 245 7.29 -26.34 0.74
C PHE A 245 7.29 -27.54 -0.23
N ASP A 246 8.47 -28.10 -0.53
CA ASP A 246 8.60 -29.24 -1.44
C ASP A 246 7.87 -30.48 -0.87
N LYS A 247 7.99 -30.75 0.44
CA LYS A 247 7.22 -31.79 1.12
C LYS A 247 5.71 -31.54 1.04
N PHE A 248 5.27 -30.30 1.31
CA PHE A 248 3.86 -29.92 1.23
C PHE A 248 3.28 -30.13 -0.17
N ILE A 249 3.96 -29.63 -1.21
CA ILE A 249 3.45 -29.71 -2.58
C ILE A 249 3.48 -31.14 -3.13
N GLN A 250 4.43 -31.96 -2.68
CA GLN A 250 4.47 -33.38 -3.01
C GLN A 250 3.23 -34.12 -2.50
N THR A 251 2.79 -33.85 -1.25
CA THR A 251 1.55 -34.43 -0.72
C THR A 251 0.34 -34.05 -1.56
N ILE A 252 0.25 -32.80 -2.02
CA ILE A 252 -0.86 -32.32 -2.86
C ILE A 252 -0.84 -32.94 -4.27
N THR A 253 0.35 -33.23 -4.81
CA THR A 253 0.52 -33.69 -6.20
C THR A 253 0.65 -35.20 -6.35
N THR A 254 0.55 -35.95 -5.23
CA THR A 254 0.71 -37.41 -5.20
C THR A 254 -0.31 -38.12 -6.10
N ASP A 255 -1.56 -37.66 -6.11
CA ASP A 255 -2.65 -38.25 -6.91
C ASP A 255 -2.82 -37.58 -8.28
N LEU A 256 -1.93 -36.65 -8.64
CA LEU A 256 -2.01 -35.96 -9.93
C LEU A 256 -1.67 -36.93 -11.08
N PRO A 257 -2.52 -37.04 -12.13
CA PRO A 257 -2.25 -37.89 -13.28
C PRO A 257 -0.86 -37.62 -13.90
N ALA A 258 -0.18 -38.68 -14.35
CA ALA A 258 1.20 -38.59 -14.82
C ALA A 258 1.40 -37.57 -15.96
N SER A 259 0.42 -37.44 -16.86
CA SER A 259 0.43 -36.44 -17.95
C SER A 259 0.40 -35.01 -17.42
N LEU A 260 -0.50 -34.71 -16.48
CA LEU A 260 -0.60 -33.40 -15.83
C LEU A 260 0.63 -33.11 -14.97
N ARG A 261 1.17 -34.11 -14.27
CA ARG A 261 2.41 -33.95 -13.51
C ARG A 261 3.58 -33.60 -14.42
N LYS A 262 3.72 -34.24 -15.58
CA LYS A 262 4.78 -33.92 -16.56
C LYS A 262 4.61 -32.51 -17.12
N GLU A 263 3.39 -32.12 -17.45
CA GLU A 263 3.09 -30.76 -17.90
C GLU A 263 3.44 -29.71 -16.83
N TRP A 264 3.07 -29.96 -15.58
CA TRP A 264 3.37 -29.07 -14.45
C TRP A 264 4.86 -28.79 -14.29
N HIS A 265 5.68 -29.85 -14.27
CA HIS A 265 7.14 -29.72 -14.16
C HIS A 265 7.73 -28.98 -15.37
N THR A 266 7.19 -29.23 -16.57
CA THR A 266 7.61 -28.53 -17.79
C THR A 266 7.35 -27.03 -17.68
N GLN A 267 6.15 -26.63 -17.25
CA GLN A 267 5.79 -25.22 -17.04
C GLN A 267 6.61 -24.56 -15.93
N ILE A 268 6.93 -25.29 -14.85
CA ILE A 268 7.82 -24.81 -13.78
C ILE A 268 9.21 -24.49 -14.35
N HIS A 269 9.83 -25.40 -15.09
CA HIS A 269 11.17 -25.18 -15.64
C HIS A 269 11.21 -23.99 -16.61
N ILE A 270 10.16 -23.81 -17.41
CA ILE A 270 10.01 -22.64 -18.29
C ILE A 270 9.92 -21.35 -17.44
N ALA A 271 9.10 -21.35 -16.40
CA ALA A 271 8.92 -20.19 -15.52
C ALA A 271 10.20 -19.84 -14.75
N GLU A 272 10.93 -20.83 -14.23
CA GLU A 272 12.20 -20.63 -13.52
C GLU A 272 13.26 -19.99 -14.42
N ARG A 273 13.36 -20.46 -15.67
CA ARG A 273 14.32 -19.91 -16.62
C ARG A 273 13.96 -18.49 -17.06
N ASN A 274 12.67 -18.21 -17.27
CA ASN A 274 12.24 -17.00 -17.94
C ASN A 274 11.80 -15.86 -17.00
N TRP A 275 11.30 -16.17 -15.80
CA TRP A 275 10.65 -15.17 -14.93
C TRP A 275 11.35 -14.98 -13.58
N LEU A 276 11.97 -16.01 -13.02
CA LEU A 276 12.64 -15.90 -11.71
C LEU A 276 13.78 -14.87 -11.68
N PRO A 277 14.70 -14.79 -12.68
CA PRO A 277 15.78 -13.80 -12.64
C PRO A 277 15.28 -12.36 -12.66
N ALA A 278 14.27 -12.07 -13.49
CA ALA A 278 13.64 -10.76 -13.55
C ALA A 278 12.98 -10.40 -12.21
N TYR A 279 12.26 -11.36 -11.60
CA TYR A 279 11.67 -11.17 -10.28
C TYR A 279 12.71 -10.88 -9.20
N GLN A 280 13.82 -11.62 -9.17
CA GLN A 280 14.91 -11.38 -8.21
C GLN A 280 15.55 -10.02 -8.41
N GLN A 281 15.80 -9.61 -9.66
CA GLN A 281 16.31 -8.28 -9.98
C GLN A 281 15.34 -7.18 -9.53
N GLN A 282 14.06 -7.36 -9.83
CA GLN A 282 13.00 -6.43 -9.47
C GLN A 282 12.82 -6.29 -7.97
N MET A 283 13.00 -7.34 -7.18
CA MET A 283 12.77 -7.31 -5.73
C MET A 283 14.06 -7.14 -4.91
N SER A 284 15.22 -7.08 -5.57
CA SER A 284 16.53 -7.02 -4.90
C SER A 284 16.68 -5.78 -4.02
N ILE A 285 17.16 -6.01 -2.79
CA ILE A 285 17.55 -4.96 -1.85
C ILE A 285 19.05 -4.66 -1.93
N LEU A 286 19.84 -5.38 -2.73
CA LEU A 286 21.24 -5.05 -2.99
C LEU A 286 21.34 -3.91 -4.00
N SER A 287 20.72 -2.78 -3.64
CA SER A 287 20.63 -1.59 -4.46
C SER A 287 20.45 -0.38 -3.56
N TYR A 288 20.81 0.79 -4.09
CA TYR A 288 20.45 2.08 -3.52
C TYR A 288 19.58 2.87 -4.50
N LEU A 289 18.90 3.89 -4.00
CA LEU A 289 18.10 4.80 -4.81
C LEU A 289 18.90 6.05 -5.19
N ASN A 290 18.91 6.37 -6.48
CA ASN A 290 19.29 7.67 -6.98
C ASN A 290 18.04 8.51 -7.20
N ALA A 291 17.89 9.57 -6.41
CA ALA A 291 16.82 10.55 -6.57
C ALA A 291 16.94 11.24 -7.93
N GLY A 292 16.00 10.98 -8.82
CA GLY A 292 15.80 11.73 -10.05
C GLY A 292 14.77 12.83 -9.87
N ARG A 293 14.69 13.76 -10.84
CA ARG A 293 13.66 14.81 -10.80
C ARG A 293 12.24 14.24 -10.90
N TYR A 294 12.05 13.11 -11.59
CA TYR A 294 10.72 12.54 -11.90
C TYR A 294 10.48 11.11 -11.39
N GLY A 295 11.52 10.41 -10.94
CA GLY A 295 11.40 9.07 -10.38
C GLY A 295 12.64 8.71 -9.56
N GLU A 296 12.64 7.51 -9.02
CA GLU A 296 13.79 6.91 -8.37
C GLU A 296 14.49 5.94 -9.32
N LEU A 297 15.81 6.00 -9.40
CA LEU A 297 16.58 5.01 -10.15
C LEU A 297 17.26 4.06 -9.16
N ARG A 298 16.88 2.78 -9.21
CA ARG A 298 17.57 1.72 -8.47
C ARG A 298 18.92 1.44 -9.12
N THR A 299 19.96 1.47 -8.31
CA THR A 299 21.33 1.15 -8.76
C THR A 299 21.87 0.00 -7.95
N HIS A 300 22.20 -1.08 -8.66
CA HIS A 300 22.71 -2.31 -8.05
C HIS A 300 24.04 -2.10 -7.33
N ILE A 301 24.16 -2.71 -6.16
CA ILE A 301 25.38 -2.77 -5.36
C ILE A 301 25.96 -4.18 -5.49
N PRO A 302 27.15 -4.36 -6.10
CA PRO A 302 27.83 -5.65 -6.08
C PRO A 302 28.02 -6.14 -4.64
N LEU A 303 27.71 -7.42 -4.38
CA LEU A 303 27.78 -8.01 -3.02
C LEU A 303 29.14 -7.77 -2.34
N ALA A 304 30.24 -7.85 -3.08
CA ALA A 304 31.60 -7.60 -2.56
C ALA A 304 31.85 -6.14 -2.11
N LYS A 305 31.04 -5.19 -2.58
CA LYS A 305 31.13 -3.76 -2.21
C LYS A 305 30.09 -3.38 -1.14
N ALA A 306 29.05 -4.16 -0.98
CA ALA A 306 27.98 -3.89 -0.03
C ALA A 306 28.52 -3.83 1.41
N GLN A 307 27.94 -2.92 2.19
CA GLN A 307 28.26 -2.68 3.58
C GLN A 307 27.00 -2.90 4.43
N LEU A 308 27.19 -3.04 5.74
CA LEU A 308 26.15 -2.86 6.74
C LEU A 308 26.36 -1.50 7.39
N GLY A 309 25.30 -0.71 7.53
CA GLY A 309 25.35 0.55 8.26
C GLY A 309 24.92 0.37 9.71
N LEU A 310 25.64 0.99 10.63
CA LEU A 310 25.29 1.07 12.04
C LEU A 310 25.16 2.54 12.44
N ILE A 311 24.12 2.86 13.21
CA ILE A 311 23.93 4.17 13.83
C ILE A 311 24.08 4.00 15.34
N SER A 312 24.99 4.76 15.93
CA SER A 312 25.27 4.72 17.37
C SER A 312 25.71 6.08 17.89
N GLY A 313 25.01 6.57 18.91
CA GLY A 313 25.06 7.91 19.46
C GLY A 313 25.00 8.97 18.36
N GLY A 314 24.03 8.86 17.44
CA GLY A 314 23.85 9.78 16.31
C GLY A 314 24.89 9.70 15.19
N ASN A 315 25.92 8.85 15.30
CA ASN A 315 26.99 8.71 14.32
C ASN A 315 26.80 7.49 13.41
N TYR A 316 27.31 7.58 12.18
CA TYR A 316 27.13 6.57 11.13
C TYR A 316 28.41 5.76 10.90
N TYR A 317 28.31 4.44 10.99
CA TYR A 317 29.43 3.53 10.78
C TYR A 317 29.12 2.52 9.69
N LEU A 318 30.15 2.08 8.97
CA LEU A 318 30.06 1.05 7.94
C LEU A 318 30.94 -0.15 8.27
N MET A 319 30.39 -1.33 8.03
CA MET A 319 31.08 -2.60 8.17
C MET A 319 30.96 -3.42 6.88
N PRO A 320 32.04 -4.06 6.42
CA PRO A 320 31.98 -4.92 5.25
C PRO A 320 31.15 -6.17 5.57
N ILE A 321 30.29 -6.57 4.64
CA ILE A 321 29.52 -7.82 4.79
C ILE A 321 30.26 -9.02 4.22
N CYS A 322 31.35 -8.79 3.48
CA CYS A 322 32.17 -9.81 2.85
C CYS A 322 33.59 -9.81 3.42
N VAL A 323 34.23 -10.98 3.50
CA VAL A 323 35.68 -11.06 3.71
C VAL A 323 36.39 -10.28 2.60
N PRO A 324 37.37 -9.41 2.91
CA PRO A 324 38.07 -8.61 1.91
C PRO A 324 38.56 -9.44 0.71
N GLY A 325 38.27 -8.96 -0.49
CA GLY A 325 38.63 -9.65 -1.74
C GLY A 325 37.79 -10.89 -2.08
N SER A 326 36.69 -11.14 -1.37
CA SER A 326 35.81 -12.29 -1.60
C SER A 326 34.32 -11.91 -1.61
N THR A 327 33.46 -12.89 -1.93
CA THR A 327 32.00 -12.81 -1.80
C THR A 327 31.46 -13.66 -0.64
N ARG A 328 32.34 -14.19 0.22
CA ARG A 328 31.96 -14.97 1.41
C ARG A 328 31.58 -14.04 2.56
N PRO A 329 30.60 -14.38 3.39
CA PRO A 329 30.20 -13.56 4.53
C PRO A 329 31.35 -13.41 5.52
N VAL A 330 31.43 -12.23 6.16
CA VAL A 330 32.35 -12.01 7.28
C VAL A 330 32.02 -12.92 8.46
N HIS A 331 33.05 -13.36 9.18
CA HIS A 331 32.88 -14.24 10.33
C HIS A 331 32.34 -13.48 11.55
N VAL A 332 31.44 -14.12 12.31
CA VAL A 332 30.81 -13.54 13.51
C VAL A 332 31.81 -12.98 14.52
N ARG A 333 32.93 -13.69 14.78
CA ARG A 333 34.00 -13.19 15.67
C ARG A 333 34.58 -11.85 15.23
N THR A 334 34.70 -11.61 13.93
CA THR A 334 35.18 -10.34 13.38
C THR A 334 34.15 -9.25 13.58
N VAL A 335 32.89 -9.51 13.25
CA VAL A 335 31.78 -8.55 13.44
C VAL A 335 31.65 -8.17 14.91
N ARG A 336 31.66 -9.16 15.80
CA ARG A 336 31.56 -9.00 17.25
C ARG A 336 32.70 -8.15 17.82
N SER A 337 33.94 -8.36 17.38
CA SER A 337 35.09 -7.56 17.86
C SER A 337 35.07 -6.12 17.35
N GLN A 338 34.60 -5.88 16.13
CA GLN A 338 34.40 -4.53 15.60
C GLN A 338 33.31 -3.78 16.40
N ILE A 339 32.19 -4.45 16.67
CA ILE A 339 31.12 -3.87 17.50
C ILE A 339 31.61 -3.62 18.94
N ALA A 340 32.39 -4.54 19.54
CA ALA A 340 32.99 -4.29 20.85
C ALA A 340 33.89 -3.04 20.86
N ALA A 341 34.71 -2.85 19.83
CA ALA A 341 35.55 -1.66 19.68
C ALA A 341 34.74 -0.35 19.53
N LEU A 342 33.54 -0.44 18.94
CA LEU A 342 32.60 0.69 18.84
C LEU A 342 32.12 1.15 20.23
N PHE A 343 31.81 0.22 21.13
CA PHE A 343 31.30 0.55 22.48
C PHE A 343 32.38 0.99 23.49
N GLN A 344 33.65 0.63 23.26
CA GLN A 344 34.73 0.89 24.23
C GLN A 344 35.52 2.17 23.98
N THR A 345 35.55 2.64 22.73
CA THR A 345 36.25 3.88 22.41
C THR A 345 35.32 5.04 22.74
N PRO A 346 35.65 5.96 23.67
CA PRO A 346 34.85 7.15 23.90
C PRO A 346 34.59 7.86 22.57
N GLN A 347 33.38 8.40 22.38
CA GLN A 347 33.05 9.25 21.23
C GLN A 347 33.89 10.54 21.31
N THR A 348 35.16 10.45 20.93
CA THR A 348 36.09 11.60 20.85
C THR A 348 35.96 12.34 19.53
N ASP A 349 35.21 11.80 18.58
CA ASP A 349 34.80 12.49 17.37
C ASP A 349 33.65 13.45 17.74
N CYS A 350 33.69 14.71 17.27
CA CYS A 350 32.54 15.60 17.37
C CYS A 350 31.29 14.84 16.85
N PRO A 351 30.14 14.93 17.54
CA PRO A 351 28.94 14.25 17.08
C PRO A 351 28.65 14.68 15.65
N SER A 352 28.51 13.72 14.74
CA SER A 352 28.13 14.02 13.38
C SER A 352 26.81 14.80 13.39
N GLU A 353 26.73 15.84 12.58
CA GLU A 353 25.45 16.53 12.39
C GLU A 353 24.50 15.54 11.70
N GLY A 354 23.51 15.04 12.44
CA GLY A 354 22.64 13.94 12.04
C GLY A 354 21.98 14.13 10.67
N LEU A 355 21.54 13.05 10.03
CA LEU A 355 20.92 13.10 8.70
C LEU A 355 19.42 13.31 8.74
N ARG A 356 18.81 13.43 9.93
CA ARG A 356 17.36 13.60 10.07
C ARG A 356 16.81 14.75 9.21
N GLU A 357 17.46 15.90 9.21
CA GLU A 357 17.03 17.06 8.42
C GLU A 357 17.05 16.80 6.91
N LEU A 358 18.04 16.04 6.44
CA LEU A 358 18.15 15.62 5.05
C LEU A 358 17.07 14.59 4.68
N ALA A 359 16.69 13.70 5.60
CA ALA A 359 15.66 12.70 5.37
C ALA A 359 14.25 13.30 5.14
N CYS A 360 14.05 14.57 5.52
CA CYS A 360 12.81 15.32 5.31
C CYS A 360 12.79 16.10 3.97
N ILE A 361 13.85 16.06 3.18
CA ILE A 361 13.90 16.80 1.89
C ILE A 361 13.16 16.00 0.81
N ARG A 362 12.28 16.67 0.06
CA ARG A 362 11.54 16.05 -1.05
C ARG A 362 12.50 15.42 -2.04
N ARG A 363 12.23 14.17 -2.48
CA ARG A 363 13.12 13.43 -3.39
C ARG A 363 13.41 14.19 -4.69
N ALA A 364 12.43 14.88 -5.25
CA ALA A 364 12.58 15.67 -6.47
C ALA A 364 13.59 16.83 -6.38
N SER A 365 13.92 17.29 -5.16
CA SER A 365 14.85 18.41 -4.90
C SER A 365 16.31 17.97 -4.83
N TRP A 366 16.57 16.70 -4.56
CA TRP A 366 17.91 16.15 -4.37
C TRP A 366 18.88 16.35 -5.54
N PRO A 367 18.48 16.21 -6.83
CA PRO A 367 19.38 16.47 -7.95
C PRO A 367 19.99 17.88 -7.94
N ASN A 368 19.23 18.87 -7.48
CA ASN A 368 19.70 20.25 -7.38
C ASN A 368 20.48 20.47 -6.09
N LEU A 369 19.97 19.97 -4.96
CA LEU A 369 20.64 20.07 -3.66
C LEU A 369 22.05 19.48 -3.72
N ARG A 370 22.23 18.28 -4.30
CA ARG A 370 23.54 17.61 -4.43
C ARG A 370 24.59 18.46 -5.14
N LYS A 371 24.20 19.37 -6.05
CA LYS A 371 25.15 20.27 -6.74
C LYS A 371 25.62 21.43 -5.85
N GLN A 372 24.85 21.75 -4.81
CA GLN A 372 25.13 22.83 -3.88
C GLN A 372 25.93 22.35 -2.68
N LEU A 373 25.77 21.07 -2.30
CA LEU A 373 26.51 20.44 -1.21
C LEU A 373 28.01 20.40 -1.48
N THR A 374 28.78 20.38 -0.40
CA THR A 374 30.23 20.24 -0.45
C THR A 374 30.65 18.86 -0.99
N PRO A 375 31.83 18.75 -1.65
CA PRO A 375 32.34 17.47 -2.11
C PRO A 375 32.51 16.45 -0.98
N ALA A 376 32.94 16.89 0.20
CA ALA A 376 33.13 16.04 1.38
C ALA A 376 31.80 15.41 1.82
N LEU A 377 30.75 16.20 2.01
CA LEU A 377 29.43 15.70 2.37
C LEU A 377 28.86 14.79 1.27
N THR A 378 29.01 15.16 0.01
CA THR A 378 28.56 14.34 -1.13
C THR A 378 29.26 12.98 -1.13
N GLN A 379 30.57 12.95 -0.86
CA GLN A 379 31.32 11.70 -0.73
C GLN A 379 30.85 10.87 0.45
N ALA A 380 30.60 11.47 1.62
CA ALA A 380 30.06 10.77 2.78
C ALA A 380 28.71 10.10 2.46
N LEU A 381 27.79 10.82 1.83
CA LEU A 381 26.50 10.29 1.36
C LEU A 381 26.64 9.25 0.23
N ASN A 382 27.68 9.34 -0.60
CA ASN A 382 28.01 8.34 -1.61
C ASN A 382 28.57 7.06 -0.99
N THR A 383 29.29 7.15 0.12
CA THR A 383 29.80 5.99 0.84
C THR A 383 28.67 5.32 1.63
N LEU A 384 27.83 6.09 2.31
CA LEU A 384 26.74 5.57 3.14
C LEU A 384 25.74 4.71 2.34
N ARG A 385 25.38 5.10 1.12
CA ARG A 385 24.42 4.34 0.27
C ARG A 385 24.88 2.92 -0.08
N LEU A 386 26.16 2.59 0.11
CA LEU A 386 26.64 1.23 -0.08
C LEU A 386 26.14 0.28 1.02
N ALA A 387 25.46 0.80 2.06
CA ALA A 387 24.73 0.04 3.05
C ALA A 387 23.24 -0.05 2.71
N PRO A 388 22.73 -1.18 2.19
CA PRO A 388 21.31 -1.31 1.91
C PRO A 388 20.47 -1.49 3.18
N ILE A 389 21.10 -1.92 4.28
CA ILE A 389 20.48 -2.07 5.59
C ILE A 389 21.23 -1.16 6.57
N LEU A 390 20.47 -0.34 7.31
CA LEU A 390 20.96 0.44 8.44
C LEU A 390 20.39 -0.14 9.74
N LEU A 391 21.23 -0.33 10.76
CA LEU A 391 20.82 -0.70 12.11
C LEU A 391 20.98 0.52 13.02
N ASN A 392 19.89 1.03 13.55
CA ASN A 392 19.91 2.07 14.55
C ASN A 392 19.86 1.46 15.95
N ALA A 393 20.98 1.57 16.66
CA ALA A 393 21.16 1.07 18.03
C ALA A 393 20.91 2.15 19.09
N ASP A 394 20.49 3.35 18.70
CA ASP A 394 20.18 4.42 19.63
C ASP A 394 18.87 4.10 20.36
N PRO A 395 18.88 4.13 21.71
CA PRO A 395 17.74 3.68 22.49
C PRO A 395 16.52 4.57 22.26
N ARG A 396 15.35 3.94 22.12
CA ARG A 396 14.07 4.64 21.96
C ARG A 396 13.00 4.04 22.85
N PRO A 397 12.12 4.85 23.45
CA PRO A 397 11.01 4.32 24.22
C PRO A 397 10.02 3.57 23.32
N TYR A 398 9.83 2.27 23.57
CA TYR A 398 8.97 1.39 22.75
C TYR A 398 7.49 1.81 22.69
N HIS A 399 7.02 2.61 23.66
CA HIS A 399 5.61 3.03 23.76
C HIS A 399 5.24 4.15 22.80
N LEU A 400 6.21 4.75 22.10
CA LEU A 400 5.93 5.78 21.10
C LEU A 400 5.17 5.21 19.88
N PRO A 401 4.33 6.00 19.20
CA PRO A 401 3.74 5.63 17.91
C PRO A 401 4.81 5.22 16.88
N LEU A 402 4.50 4.29 15.96
CA LEU A 402 5.49 3.83 14.97
C LEU A 402 6.00 4.95 14.07
N ALA A 403 5.13 5.92 13.75
CA ALA A 403 5.53 7.06 12.95
C ALA A 403 6.57 7.94 13.67
N GLU A 404 6.59 7.98 15.00
CA GLU A 404 7.61 8.69 15.77
C GLU A 404 8.89 7.89 15.96
N LEU A 405 8.78 6.55 16.10
CA LEU A 405 9.94 5.67 16.22
C LEU A 405 10.84 5.75 14.98
N ARG A 406 10.23 5.81 13.79
CA ARG A 406 10.94 5.86 12.50
C ARG A 406 11.48 7.25 12.09
N GLN A 407 11.08 8.32 12.78
CA GLN A 407 11.49 9.71 12.47
C GLN A 407 12.84 10.11 13.10
N THR A 408 13.62 9.13 13.54
CA THR A 408 14.94 9.31 14.17
C THR A 408 16.07 9.30 13.12
N GLU A 409 17.32 9.25 13.59
CA GLU A 409 18.46 9.10 12.70
C GLU A 409 18.30 7.87 11.82
N ARG A 410 18.31 8.13 10.51
CA ARG A 410 18.19 7.14 9.44
C ARG A 410 18.95 7.66 8.23
N GLY A 411 18.98 6.89 7.15
CA GLY A 411 19.56 7.38 5.91
C GLY A 411 18.69 8.44 5.21
N ILE A 412 19.22 9.05 4.15
CA ILE A 412 18.54 10.13 3.41
C ILE A 412 17.45 9.64 2.42
N GLY A 413 16.95 8.42 2.62
CA GLY A 413 16.02 7.75 1.72
C GLY A 413 16.67 7.04 0.51
N ASP A 414 17.98 6.81 0.54
CA ASP A 414 18.66 6.00 -0.49
C ASP A 414 18.62 4.49 -0.17
N HIS A 415 18.20 4.13 1.05
CA HIS A 415 18.35 2.80 1.64
C HIS A 415 17.04 2.01 1.63
N PRO A 416 17.06 0.72 1.25
CA PRO A 416 15.91 -0.16 1.36
C PRO A 416 15.31 -0.29 2.76
N LEU A 417 16.15 -0.51 3.78
CA LEU A 417 15.70 -0.92 5.11
C LEU A 417 16.49 -0.22 6.22
N THR A 418 15.78 0.31 7.21
CA THR A 418 16.34 0.72 8.50
C THR A 418 15.67 -0.06 9.62
N ILE A 419 16.43 -0.64 10.53
CA ILE A 419 15.94 -1.38 11.69
C ILE A 419 16.27 -0.58 12.95
N PHE A 420 15.29 -0.35 13.82
CA PHE A 420 15.46 0.37 15.08
C PHE A 420 15.28 -0.57 16.26
N ASP A 421 16.17 -0.44 17.24
CA ASP A 421 16.09 -1.10 18.52
C ASP A 421 15.37 -0.21 19.55
N THR A 422 14.26 -0.68 20.11
CA THR A 422 13.53 0.04 21.18
C THR A 422 13.91 -0.46 22.58
N GLY A 423 14.85 -1.40 22.67
CA GLY A 423 15.19 -2.14 23.88
C GLY A 423 14.18 -3.21 24.29
N GLN A 424 12.98 -3.24 23.69
CA GLN A 424 11.94 -4.26 23.97
C GLN A 424 11.33 -4.87 22.71
N THR A 425 11.44 -4.19 21.58
CA THR A 425 10.90 -4.56 20.27
C THR A 425 11.86 -4.07 19.19
N PHE A 426 11.67 -4.60 17.98
CA PHE A 426 12.38 -4.13 16.80
C PHE A 426 11.40 -3.57 15.77
N VAL A 427 11.74 -2.40 15.25
CA VAL A 427 10.93 -1.67 14.28
C VAL A 427 11.65 -1.67 12.93
N PHE A 428 10.95 -2.07 11.88
CA PHE A 428 11.48 -2.22 10.51
C PHE A 428 10.86 -1.14 9.62
N ASP A 429 11.62 -0.07 9.34
CA ASP A 429 11.22 0.97 8.39
C ASP A 429 11.66 0.58 6.98
N GLN A 430 10.68 0.25 6.15
CA GLN A 430 10.85 -0.41 4.87
C GLN A 430 10.41 0.51 3.75
N SER A 431 11.32 0.78 2.82
CA SER A 431 10.99 1.53 1.61
C SER A 431 10.04 0.73 0.75
N HIS A 432 8.90 1.34 0.43
CA HIS A 432 7.83 0.73 -0.37
C HIS A 432 8.23 0.54 -1.84
N ILE A 433 9.39 1.04 -2.25
CA ILE A 433 10.01 0.76 -3.56
C ILE A 433 10.63 -0.66 -3.60
N PHE A 434 11.09 -1.16 -2.45
CA PHE A 434 11.72 -2.48 -2.34
C PHE A 434 10.80 -3.54 -1.73
N PHE A 435 9.82 -3.12 -0.93
CA PHE A 435 8.94 -4.00 -0.18
C PHE A 435 7.47 -3.58 -0.38
N ASP A 436 6.56 -4.52 -0.58
CA ASP A 436 5.14 -4.29 -0.25
C ASP A 436 4.88 -4.65 1.23
N GLY A 437 3.71 -4.27 1.76
CA GLY A 437 3.38 -4.50 3.17
C GLY A 437 3.39 -5.98 3.60
N THR A 438 2.93 -6.91 2.75
CA THR A 438 2.85 -8.34 3.09
C THR A 438 4.25 -8.97 3.12
N TRP A 439 5.08 -8.66 2.12
CA TRP A 439 6.46 -9.13 2.10
C TRP A 439 7.31 -8.47 3.17
N GLY A 440 7.14 -7.17 3.39
CA GLY A 440 7.83 -6.43 4.43
C GLY A 440 7.57 -7.03 5.82
N ALA A 441 6.30 -7.31 6.14
CA ALA A 441 5.91 -7.97 7.38
C ALA A 441 6.50 -9.38 7.50
N GLY A 442 6.39 -10.20 6.45
CA GLY A 442 6.96 -11.54 6.42
C GLY A 442 8.49 -11.54 6.61
N LEU A 443 9.19 -10.58 6.01
CA LEU A 443 10.63 -10.42 6.17
C LEU A 443 11.03 -9.98 7.58
N ALA A 444 10.28 -9.06 8.19
CA ALA A 444 10.50 -8.64 9.57
C ALA A 444 10.43 -9.84 10.55
N GLU A 445 9.46 -10.74 10.34
CA GLU A 445 9.36 -11.98 11.11
C GLU A 445 10.55 -12.91 10.88
N ILE A 446 10.99 -13.10 9.63
CA ILE A 446 12.17 -13.92 9.29
C ILE A 446 13.43 -13.38 10.00
N LEU A 447 13.66 -12.07 9.92
CA LEU A 447 14.83 -11.43 10.52
C LEU A 447 14.80 -11.52 12.05
N THR A 448 13.63 -11.35 12.65
CA THR A 448 13.47 -11.49 14.11
C THR A 448 13.86 -12.89 14.59
N ASN A 449 13.42 -13.92 13.87
CA ASN A 449 13.74 -15.31 14.22
C ASN A 449 15.21 -15.68 13.92
N GLU A 450 15.80 -15.12 12.86
CA GLU A 450 17.23 -15.32 12.57
C GLU A 450 18.11 -14.61 13.61
N ALA A 451 17.75 -13.40 14.03
CA ALA A 451 18.45 -12.68 15.10
C ALA A 451 18.41 -13.46 16.41
N LEU A 452 17.26 -14.06 16.74
CA LEU A 452 17.15 -14.91 17.92
C LEU A 452 18.08 -16.14 17.85
N ALA A 453 18.23 -16.76 16.67
CA ALA A 453 19.18 -17.87 16.50
C ALA A 453 20.64 -17.42 16.73
N TRP A 454 21.00 -16.22 16.25
CA TRP A 454 22.31 -15.64 16.55
C TRP A 454 22.50 -15.30 18.02
N ALA A 455 21.47 -14.80 18.70
CA ALA A 455 21.52 -14.51 20.13
C ALA A 455 21.85 -15.77 20.95
N VAL A 456 21.14 -16.88 20.68
CA VAL A 456 21.41 -18.18 21.35
C VAL A 456 22.85 -18.64 21.11
N TYR A 457 23.35 -18.48 19.88
CA TYR A 457 24.73 -18.82 19.57
C TYR A 457 25.75 -17.92 20.29
N LEU A 458 25.51 -16.60 20.34
CA LEU A 458 26.41 -15.62 20.94
C LEU A 458 26.50 -15.74 22.45
N GLU A 459 25.40 -16.09 23.13
CA GLU A 459 25.39 -16.38 24.57
C GLU A 459 26.38 -17.49 24.95
N GLN A 460 26.55 -18.50 24.09
CA GLN A 460 27.47 -19.62 24.31
C GLN A 460 28.93 -19.28 24.01
N MET A 461 29.21 -18.12 23.42
CA MET A 461 30.57 -17.72 23.08
C MET A 461 31.31 -17.16 24.30
N PRO A 462 32.64 -17.35 24.39
CA PRO A 462 33.44 -16.73 25.44
C PRO A 462 33.35 -15.19 25.35
N PRO A 463 33.70 -14.46 26.43
CA PRO A 463 33.75 -12.99 26.41
C PRO A 463 34.50 -12.44 25.20
N VAL A 464 34.00 -11.32 24.65
CA VAL A 464 34.56 -10.73 23.43
C VAL A 464 35.99 -10.22 23.67
N SER A 465 36.90 -10.53 22.73
CA SER A 465 38.23 -9.93 22.68
C SER A 465 38.15 -8.52 22.09
N THR A 466 38.72 -7.54 22.79
CA THR A 466 38.64 -6.11 22.48
C THR A 466 39.65 -5.63 21.45
N VAL A 467 40.42 -6.55 20.86
CA VAL A 467 41.49 -6.27 19.88
C VAL A 467 40.93 -5.94 18.47
N GLY A 468 39.63 -5.67 18.35
CA GLY A 468 38.98 -5.37 17.07
C GLY A 468 39.27 -3.95 16.57
N LYS A 469 39.40 -3.78 15.25
CA LYS A 469 39.41 -2.46 14.62
C LYS A 469 37.99 -1.89 14.63
N ARG A 470 37.80 -0.63 15.03
CA ARG A 470 36.50 0.04 14.95
C ARG A 470 35.95 0.03 13.51
N PRO A 471 34.62 -0.11 13.32
CA PRO A 471 33.96 0.14 12.04
C PRO A 471 34.34 1.48 11.41
N TYR A 472 34.23 1.58 10.08
CA TYR A 472 34.56 2.82 9.39
C TYR A 472 33.54 3.91 9.74
N HIS A 473 34.00 5.01 10.34
CA HIS A 473 33.15 6.16 10.67
C HIS A 473 32.92 7.01 9.40
N VAL A 474 31.65 7.17 9.01
CA VAL A 474 31.24 8.07 7.94
C VAL A 474 31.21 9.49 8.50
N GLN A 475 32.16 10.32 8.09
CA GLN A 475 32.30 11.70 8.55
C GLN A 475 31.22 12.59 7.91
N ILE A 476 30.19 12.93 8.67
CA ILE A 476 29.08 13.80 8.25
C ILE A 476 29.19 15.11 9.02
N ASN A 477 29.79 16.10 8.37
CA ASN A 477 30.00 17.43 8.93
C ASN A 477 29.39 18.45 7.96
N PHE A 478 28.38 19.21 8.40
CA PHE A 478 27.79 20.24 7.56
C PHE A 478 28.66 21.49 7.61
N GLN A 479 29.03 22.02 6.45
CA GLN A 479 29.59 23.36 6.38
C GLN A 479 28.47 24.39 6.34
N THR A 480 28.77 25.66 6.65
CA THR A 480 27.79 26.76 6.57
C THR A 480 27.04 26.79 5.24
N LYS A 481 27.75 26.49 4.14
CA LYS A 481 27.16 26.39 2.80
C LYS A 481 26.16 25.23 2.68
N ASP A 482 26.47 24.08 3.26
CA ASP A 482 25.59 22.91 3.27
C ASP A 482 24.30 23.24 4.05
N LEU A 483 24.44 23.82 5.25
CA LEU A 483 23.30 24.23 6.08
C LEU A 483 22.37 25.23 5.37
N GLN A 484 22.94 26.22 4.67
CA GLN A 484 22.16 27.17 3.87
C GLN A 484 21.40 26.47 2.74
N ALA A 485 22.05 25.56 2.00
CA ALA A 485 21.41 24.80 0.94
C ALA A 485 20.29 23.87 1.47
N ILE A 486 20.53 23.23 2.62
CA ILE A 486 19.58 22.33 3.29
C ILE A 486 18.36 23.11 3.80
N SER A 487 18.57 24.26 4.44
CA SER A 487 17.50 25.08 5.02
C SER A 487 16.50 25.61 4.00
N THR A 488 16.94 25.83 2.76
CA THR A 488 16.13 26.37 1.66
C THR A 488 15.50 25.27 0.78
N ALA A 489 15.87 24.00 1.01
CA ALA A 489 15.37 22.89 0.22
C ALA A 489 13.89 22.58 0.56
N PRO A 490 13.02 22.34 -0.44
CA PRO A 490 11.64 21.94 -0.20
C PRO A 490 11.54 20.66 0.63
N ARG A 491 10.74 20.70 1.70
CA ARG A 491 10.53 19.59 2.63
C ARG A 491 9.24 18.82 2.33
N ILE A 492 9.21 17.57 2.79
CA ILE A 492 7.96 16.81 2.83
C ILE A 492 6.98 17.44 3.82
N PRO A 493 5.66 17.32 3.56
CA PRO A 493 4.65 17.75 4.51
C PRO A 493 4.84 17.09 5.88
N ALA A 494 4.58 17.84 6.94
CA ALA A 494 4.54 17.30 8.29
C ALA A 494 3.45 16.23 8.42
N GLU A 495 3.68 15.25 9.31
CA GLU A 495 2.71 14.20 9.62
C GLU A 495 2.39 14.17 11.11
N ALA A 496 1.10 13.96 11.42
CA ALA A 496 0.60 13.58 12.73
C ALA A 496 0.08 12.14 12.64
N SER A 497 0.22 11.35 13.70
CA SER A 497 -0.23 9.96 13.69
C SER A 497 -0.84 9.53 15.01
N ALA A 498 -1.81 8.63 14.94
CA ALA A 498 -2.36 7.92 16.08
C ALA A 498 -2.49 6.42 15.80
N GLU A 499 -2.60 5.63 16.87
CA GLU A 499 -2.81 4.19 16.82
C GLU A 499 -3.88 3.79 17.83
N SER A 500 -4.69 2.77 17.51
CA SER A 500 -5.76 2.27 18.36
C SER A 500 -5.86 0.75 18.25
N ASP A 501 -6.11 0.09 19.38
CA ASP A 501 -6.39 -1.34 19.49
C ASP A 501 -7.83 -1.65 19.95
N GLN A 502 -8.69 -0.62 19.98
CA GLN A 502 -10.05 -0.73 20.53
C GLN A 502 -11.03 -1.50 19.62
N ALA A 503 -10.71 -1.69 18.33
CA ALA A 503 -11.58 -2.38 17.38
C ALA A 503 -11.75 -3.87 17.75
N ASN A 504 -12.99 -4.30 17.99
CA ASN A 504 -13.31 -5.65 18.43
C ASN A 504 -13.39 -6.64 17.26
N ILE A 505 -12.23 -7.15 16.85
CA ILE A 505 -12.12 -8.11 15.74
C ILE A 505 -12.90 -9.41 16.01
N LYS A 506 -13.05 -9.85 17.26
CA LYS A 506 -13.85 -11.05 17.59
C LYS A 506 -15.33 -10.81 17.23
N ALA A 507 -15.87 -9.64 17.55
CA ALA A 507 -17.23 -9.25 17.19
C ALA A 507 -17.40 -9.15 15.66
N ILE A 508 -16.44 -8.55 14.95
CA ILE A 508 -16.45 -8.45 13.48
C ILE A 508 -16.46 -9.84 12.83
N ILE A 509 -15.60 -10.76 13.28
CA ILE A 509 -15.56 -12.14 12.79
C ILE A 509 -16.87 -12.87 13.10
N GLY A 510 -17.42 -12.67 14.31
CA GLY A 510 -18.70 -13.24 14.72
C GLY A 510 -19.84 -12.80 13.81
N LEU A 511 -19.96 -11.50 13.56
CA LEU A 511 -20.95 -10.93 12.65
C LEU A 511 -20.79 -11.48 11.23
N ARG A 512 -19.57 -11.50 10.69
CA ARG A 512 -19.30 -12.06 9.37
C ARG A 512 -19.78 -13.50 9.24
N LYS A 513 -19.50 -14.35 10.24
CA LYS A 513 -19.95 -15.75 10.26
C LYS A 513 -21.49 -15.83 10.27
N LEU A 514 -22.15 -14.96 11.04
CA LEU A 514 -23.59 -14.89 11.11
C LEU A 514 -24.23 -14.47 9.77
N LEU A 515 -23.73 -13.41 9.16
CA LEU A 515 -24.18 -12.91 7.85
C LEU A 515 -24.06 -14.00 6.78
N LYS A 516 -22.91 -14.67 6.70
CA LYS A 516 -22.69 -15.78 5.76
C LYS A 516 -23.63 -16.96 5.99
N ARG A 517 -23.95 -17.29 7.25
CA ARG A 517 -24.92 -18.36 7.58
C ARG A 517 -26.33 -18.01 7.12
N ARG A 518 -26.68 -16.73 7.13
CA ARG A 518 -28.01 -16.24 6.72
C ARG A 518 -28.17 -16.25 5.20
N SER A 519 -27.13 -15.88 4.45
CA SER A 519 -27.14 -15.94 2.99
C SER A 519 -25.72 -15.98 2.43
N ASP A 520 -25.50 -16.79 1.39
CA ASP A 520 -24.25 -16.78 0.63
C ASP A 520 -23.99 -15.44 -0.07
N LEU A 521 -25.04 -14.67 -0.37
CA LEU A 521 -24.94 -13.31 -0.93
C LEU A 521 -24.40 -12.29 0.08
N LEU A 522 -24.44 -12.61 1.38
CA LEU A 522 -23.89 -11.79 2.47
C LEU A 522 -22.45 -12.21 2.82
N GLY A 523 -21.66 -12.49 1.80
CA GLY A 523 -20.28 -12.99 1.90
C GLY A 523 -19.22 -11.95 2.31
N LEU A 524 -19.57 -10.93 3.11
CA LEU A 524 -18.69 -9.82 3.46
C LEU A 524 -17.42 -10.29 4.20
N THR A 525 -16.27 -9.76 3.81
CA THR A 525 -14.99 -9.94 4.50
C THR A 525 -14.83 -8.95 5.66
N VAL A 526 -13.80 -9.17 6.49
CA VAL A 526 -13.40 -8.20 7.52
C VAL A 526 -13.04 -6.86 6.87
N ASN A 527 -12.31 -6.90 5.74
CA ASN A 527 -11.91 -5.69 5.03
C ASN A 527 -13.11 -4.92 4.47
N ASP A 528 -14.13 -5.65 3.97
CA ASP A 528 -15.34 -5.03 3.42
C ASP A 528 -16.08 -4.24 4.51
N LEU A 529 -16.20 -4.80 5.72
CA LEU A 529 -16.82 -4.14 6.87
C LEU A 529 -16.04 -2.91 7.33
N LEU A 530 -14.70 -3.00 7.35
CA LEU A 530 -13.82 -1.88 7.70
C LEU A 530 -13.93 -0.73 6.70
N VAL A 531 -13.92 -1.03 5.40
CA VAL A 531 -14.06 -0.05 4.31
C VAL A 531 -15.46 0.57 4.29
N LEU A 532 -16.50 -0.24 4.46
CA LEU A 532 -17.88 0.25 4.57
C LEU A 532 -18.02 1.24 5.71
N TYR A 533 -17.55 0.86 6.90
CA TYR A 533 -17.66 1.72 8.06
C TYR A 533 -16.76 2.97 7.94
N ARG A 534 -15.62 2.89 7.25
CA ARG A 534 -14.81 4.08 6.91
C ARG A 534 -15.62 5.11 6.13
N GLY A 535 -16.42 4.68 5.16
CA GLY A 535 -17.34 5.56 4.44
C GLY A 535 -18.38 6.19 5.36
N LEU A 536 -19.05 5.39 6.20
CA LEU A 536 -20.03 5.89 7.18
C LEU A 536 -19.42 6.88 8.16
N HIS A 537 -18.23 6.57 8.68
CA HIS A 537 -17.49 7.41 9.62
C HIS A 537 -17.12 8.77 9.01
N ALA A 538 -16.78 8.82 7.71
CA ALA A 538 -16.50 10.08 7.03
C ALA A 538 -17.65 11.07 7.20
N VAL A 539 -18.90 10.60 7.14
CA VAL A 539 -20.11 11.45 7.20
C VAL A 539 -20.62 11.63 8.63
N THR A 540 -20.41 10.65 9.50
CA THR A 540 -21.02 10.60 10.85
C THR A 540 -20.11 11.05 11.98
N TYR A 541 -18.80 11.23 11.72
CA TYR A 541 -17.85 11.70 12.72
C TYR A 541 -18.28 13.03 13.35
N LYS A 542 -18.17 13.09 14.67
CA LYS A 542 -18.38 14.28 15.48
C LYS A 542 -17.17 14.49 16.39
N PRO A 543 -16.44 15.61 16.28
CA PRO A 543 -15.28 15.87 17.12
C PRO A 543 -15.68 16.09 18.60
N LYS A 544 -14.78 15.75 19.53
CA LYS A 544 -14.95 16.08 20.96
C LYS A 544 -15.11 17.60 21.16
N LEU A 545 -16.02 18.00 22.06
CA LEU A 545 -16.33 19.41 22.33
C LEU A 545 -15.11 20.18 22.87
N GLU A 546 -14.27 19.51 23.64
CA GLU A 546 -13.02 20.08 24.18
C GLU A 546 -12.05 20.47 23.06
N LEU A 547 -11.91 19.60 22.04
CA LEU A 547 -11.07 19.86 20.87
C LEU A 547 -11.60 21.05 20.06
N LEU A 548 -12.91 21.11 19.84
CA LEU A 548 -13.56 22.27 19.19
C LEU A 548 -13.30 23.56 19.96
N SER A 549 -13.43 23.52 21.28
CA SER A 549 -13.22 24.67 22.16
C SER A 549 -11.76 25.14 22.12
N ALA A 550 -10.80 24.21 22.13
CA ALA A 550 -9.38 24.52 22.01
C ALA A 550 -9.04 25.19 20.67
N LEU A 551 -9.61 24.69 19.57
CA LEU A 551 -9.39 25.28 18.24
C LEU A 551 -10.08 26.64 18.07
N GLU A 552 -11.28 26.82 18.61
CA GLU A 552 -11.95 28.13 18.60
C GLU A 552 -11.22 29.16 19.48
N ALA A 553 -10.63 28.74 20.60
CA ALA A 553 -9.74 29.59 21.39
C ALA A 553 -8.51 29.99 20.58
N LEU A 554 -7.85 29.03 19.91
CA LEU A 554 -6.70 29.27 19.04
C LEU A 554 -7.02 30.22 17.87
N LYS A 555 -8.25 30.17 17.35
CA LYS A 555 -8.73 31.02 16.25
C LYS A 555 -8.86 32.50 16.62
N LYS A 556 -8.97 32.83 17.91
CA LYS A 556 -9.08 34.22 18.41
C LYS A 556 -7.76 34.99 18.32
N HIS A 557 -6.62 34.30 18.24
CA HIS A 557 -5.31 34.94 18.17
C HIS A 557 -4.83 35.08 16.72
N ALA A 558 -4.37 36.26 16.33
CA ALA A 558 -3.97 36.55 14.95
C ALA A 558 -2.89 35.61 14.41
N ALA A 559 -1.87 35.30 15.24
CA ALA A 559 -0.74 34.45 14.84
C ALA A 559 -1.13 32.98 14.55
N SER A 560 -2.20 32.48 15.16
CA SER A 560 -2.63 31.08 15.06
C SER A 560 -3.97 30.89 14.33
N GLN A 561 -4.59 31.99 13.90
CA GLN A 561 -5.92 31.99 13.31
C GLN A 561 -6.01 31.12 12.04
N SER A 562 -5.00 31.18 11.17
CA SER A 562 -4.97 30.42 9.93
C SER A 562 -4.91 28.90 10.19
N ALA A 563 -4.02 28.47 11.10
CA ALA A 563 -3.87 27.08 11.51
C ALA A 563 -5.17 26.55 12.15
N ALA A 564 -5.77 27.34 13.06
CA ALA A 564 -7.03 26.99 13.70
C ALA A 564 -8.19 26.87 12.70
N LYS A 565 -8.31 27.79 11.73
CA LYS A 565 -9.32 27.71 10.66
C LYS A 565 -9.12 26.49 9.76
N ALA A 566 -7.88 26.15 9.43
CA ALA A 566 -7.58 24.95 8.66
C ALA A 566 -7.94 23.67 9.43
N ALA A 567 -7.63 23.61 10.73
CA ALA A 567 -7.99 22.49 11.60
C ALA A 567 -9.51 22.35 11.75
N LEU A 568 -10.22 23.45 12.04
CA LEU A 568 -11.69 23.46 12.14
C LEU A 568 -12.33 23.01 10.84
N THR A 569 -11.88 23.52 9.70
CA THR A 569 -12.31 23.06 8.37
C THR A 569 -12.08 21.56 8.22
N ALA A 570 -10.89 21.06 8.59
CA ALA A 570 -10.56 19.65 8.46
C ALA A 570 -11.46 18.73 9.32
N ILE A 571 -11.88 19.15 10.52
CA ILE A 571 -12.73 18.30 11.39
C ILE A 571 -14.23 18.51 11.17
N THR A 572 -14.66 19.66 10.63
CA THR A 572 -16.09 19.99 10.43
C THR A 572 -16.60 19.84 9.01
N GLN A 573 -15.74 19.95 7.98
CA GLN A 573 -16.15 19.76 6.58
C GLN A 573 -15.97 18.31 6.09
N THR A 574 -15.18 17.49 6.80
CA THR A 574 -15.03 16.06 6.49
C THR A 574 -16.36 15.32 6.57
N SER A 575 -17.31 15.79 7.39
CA SER A 575 -18.65 15.21 7.59
C SER A 575 -19.60 15.29 6.38
N GLN A 576 -19.14 15.78 5.21
CA GLN A 576 -20.01 15.97 4.03
C GLN A 576 -19.59 15.21 2.77
N ILE A 577 -18.37 14.66 2.71
CA ILE A 577 -17.85 14.05 1.48
C ILE A 577 -17.23 12.69 1.79
N ASN A 578 -17.80 11.63 1.22
CA ASN A 578 -17.18 10.31 1.23
C ASN A 578 -15.98 10.30 0.26
N PRO A 579 -14.74 10.12 0.74
CA PRO A 579 -13.57 10.24 -0.11
C PRO A 579 -13.33 8.96 -0.91
N PRO A 580 -12.74 9.05 -2.13
CA PRO A 580 -12.24 7.88 -2.83
C PRO A 580 -11.01 7.31 -2.11
N ILE A 581 -11.10 6.04 -1.74
CA ILE A 581 -10.10 5.30 -0.97
C ILE A 581 -9.28 4.43 -1.92
N LEU A 582 -7.96 4.52 -1.86
CA LEU A 582 -7.06 3.56 -2.50
C LEU A 582 -6.85 2.36 -1.58
N ILE A 583 -7.20 1.18 -2.08
CA ILE A 583 -7.02 -0.11 -1.41
C ILE A 583 -5.92 -0.88 -2.17
N PRO A 584 -4.76 -1.15 -1.56
CA PRO A 584 -3.76 -2.02 -2.15
C PRO A 584 -4.26 -3.48 -2.15
N ILE A 585 -4.39 -4.08 -3.33
CA ILE A 585 -4.80 -5.48 -3.52
C ILE A 585 -3.56 -6.32 -3.82
N ASP A 586 -3.36 -7.40 -3.06
CA ASP A 586 -2.28 -8.37 -3.30
C ASP A 586 -2.45 -9.07 -4.66
N ALA A 587 -1.59 -8.70 -5.61
CA ALA A 587 -1.54 -9.27 -6.94
C ALA A 587 -0.54 -10.43 -7.05
N SER A 588 0.28 -10.64 -6.01
CA SER A 588 1.41 -11.59 -6.04
C SER A 588 0.96 -13.03 -6.26
N GLN A 589 -0.26 -13.40 -5.85
CA GLN A 589 -0.83 -14.72 -6.08
C GLN A 589 -1.12 -15.00 -7.57
N HIS A 590 -1.45 -13.96 -8.35
CA HIS A 590 -1.67 -14.09 -9.79
C HIS A 590 -0.34 -14.02 -10.55
N ASN A 591 0.51 -13.06 -10.21
CA ASN A 591 1.87 -12.97 -10.71
C ASN A 591 2.74 -12.29 -9.65
N PRO A 592 3.76 -12.97 -9.08
CA PRO A 592 4.64 -12.40 -8.07
C PRO A 592 5.29 -11.09 -8.50
N ALA A 593 5.57 -10.89 -9.79
CA ALA A 593 6.18 -9.65 -10.29
C ALA A 593 5.25 -8.43 -10.19
N ASN A 594 3.93 -8.63 -10.08
CA ASN A 594 2.98 -7.53 -10.00
C ASN A 594 2.82 -6.96 -8.58
N ARG A 595 3.20 -7.70 -7.53
CA ARG A 595 3.09 -7.37 -6.09
C ARG A 595 1.73 -6.83 -5.65
N LEU A 596 1.38 -5.61 -6.02
CA LEU A 596 0.18 -4.88 -5.63
C LEU A 596 -0.52 -4.25 -6.84
N TYR A 597 -1.84 -4.31 -6.83
CA TYR A 597 -2.70 -3.46 -7.66
C TYR A 597 -3.49 -2.49 -6.79
N PRO A 598 -3.44 -1.18 -7.01
CA PRO A 598 -4.32 -0.27 -6.33
C PRO A 598 -5.71 -0.35 -6.95
N LEU A 599 -6.68 -0.39 -6.05
CA LEU A 599 -8.08 -0.21 -6.35
C LEU A 599 -8.51 1.12 -5.74
N VAL A 600 -8.92 2.09 -6.55
CA VAL A 600 -9.62 3.28 -6.06
C VAL A 600 -11.10 2.94 -5.95
N PHE A 601 -11.65 3.10 -4.75
CA PHE A 601 -13.02 2.74 -4.43
C PHE A 601 -13.67 3.82 -3.58
N GLU A 602 -14.86 4.24 -3.98
CA GLU A 602 -15.72 5.12 -3.20
C GLU A 602 -16.90 4.30 -2.70
N VAL A 603 -17.15 4.31 -1.39
CA VAL A 603 -18.27 3.56 -0.80
C VAL A 603 -19.59 4.11 -1.34
N PRO A 604 -20.47 3.30 -1.96
CA PRO A 604 -21.70 3.78 -2.57
C PRO A 604 -22.80 4.06 -1.52
N LEU A 605 -22.53 4.99 -0.60
CA LEU A 605 -23.42 5.30 0.54
C LEU A 605 -24.76 5.86 0.08
N ALA A 606 -24.74 6.77 -0.89
CA ALA A 606 -25.94 7.42 -1.41
C ALA A 606 -26.71 6.50 -2.36
N GLU A 607 -26.00 5.80 -3.26
CA GLU A 607 -26.61 4.92 -4.25
C GLU A 607 -27.30 3.70 -3.62
N LEU A 608 -26.79 3.23 -2.47
CA LEU A 608 -27.38 2.12 -1.72
C LEU A 608 -28.17 2.58 -0.48
N ASP A 609 -28.33 3.89 -0.27
CA ASP A 609 -29.01 4.50 0.88
C ASP A 609 -28.57 3.94 2.25
N LEU A 610 -27.29 3.54 2.37
CA LEU A 610 -26.80 2.72 3.48
C LEU A 610 -26.90 3.43 4.83
N LEU A 611 -26.72 4.75 4.84
CA LEU A 611 -26.78 5.54 6.07
C LEU A 611 -28.20 5.59 6.64
N ASN A 612 -29.18 5.95 5.81
CA ASN A 612 -30.56 6.07 6.23
C ASN A 612 -31.16 4.69 6.53
N LEU A 613 -30.89 3.69 5.68
CA LEU A 613 -31.33 2.31 5.93
C LEU A 613 -30.82 1.77 7.27
N HIS A 614 -29.55 2.02 7.60
CA HIS A 614 -29.00 1.63 8.89
C HIS A 614 -29.74 2.31 10.04
N GLN A 615 -29.87 3.65 10.01
CA GLN A 615 -30.55 4.42 11.06
C GLN A 615 -32.02 4.00 11.26
N TYR A 616 -32.79 3.89 10.17
CA TYR A 616 -34.19 3.48 10.24
C TYR A 616 -34.36 2.04 10.72
N THR A 617 -33.46 1.14 10.32
CA THR A 617 -33.51 -0.26 10.78
C THR A 617 -33.19 -0.36 12.28
N VAL A 618 -32.22 0.39 12.79
CA VAL A 618 -31.91 0.46 14.22
C VAL A 618 -33.07 1.06 15.01
N ALA A 619 -33.66 2.16 14.52
CA ALA A 619 -34.79 2.82 15.16
C ALA A 619 -36.02 1.90 15.25
N THR A 620 -36.38 1.23 14.15
CA THR A 620 -37.53 0.30 14.12
C THR A 620 -37.28 -0.98 14.92
N LEU A 621 -36.03 -1.47 14.98
CA LEU A 621 -35.66 -2.55 15.89
C LEU A 621 -35.86 -2.15 17.36
N THR A 622 -35.46 -0.94 17.71
CA THR A 622 -35.59 -0.40 19.07
C THR A 622 -37.07 -0.22 19.44
N ALA A 623 -37.87 0.35 18.53
CA ALA A 623 -39.32 0.46 18.71
C ALA A 623 -39.97 -0.92 18.94
N TYR A 624 -39.70 -1.88 18.04
CA TYR A 624 -40.20 -3.25 18.16
C TYR A 624 -39.83 -3.92 19.49
N LYS A 625 -38.59 -3.73 19.98
CA LYS A 625 -38.13 -4.31 21.24
C LYS A 625 -38.75 -3.67 22.49
N THR A 626 -39.17 -2.41 22.40
CA THR A 626 -39.71 -1.64 23.52
C THR A 626 -41.24 -1.58 23.54
N ALA A 627 -41.91 -2.02 22.47
CA ALA A 627 -43.36 -1.98 22.38
C ALA A 627 -44.07 -3.07 23.19
N ASN A 628 -45.03 -2.61 23.99
CA ASN A 628 -45.96 -3.44 24.74
C ASN A 628 -47.28 -3.71 23.97
N ALA A 629 -47.75 -2.72 23.19
CA ALA A 629 -48.90 -2.83 22.27
C ALA A 629 -48.41 -2.67 20.81
N GLU A 630 -49.15 -3.18 19.82
CA GLU A 630 -48.83 -3.10 18.37
C GLU A 630 -47.51 -3.76 17.92
N ARG A 631 -46.92 -4.63 18.76
CA ARG A 631 -45.65 -5.32 18.49
C ARG A 631 -45.59 -6.04 17.14
N THR A 632 -46.72 -6.58 16.66
CA THR A 632 -46.82 -7.24 15.35
C THR A 632 -46.63 -6.26 14.19
N ALA A 633 -47.24 -5.07 14.25
CA ALA A 633 -47.12 -4.05 13.21
C ALA A 633 -45.69 -3.48 13.18
N GLN A 634 -45.11 -3.21 14.35
CA GLN A 634 -43.74 -2.74 14.46
C GLN A 634 -42.71 -3.80 14.02
N TYR A 635 -42.95 -5.08 14.33
CA TYR A 635 -42.13 -6.17 13.80
C TYR A 635 -42.21 -6.23 12.28
N ALA A 636 -43.39 -6.10 11.68
CA ALA A 636 -43.53 -6.14 10.22
C ALA A 636 -42.75 -5.00 9.54
N GLN A 637 -42.77 -3.80 10.12
CA GLN A 637 -41.98 -2.66 9.64
C GLN A 637 -40.47 -2.93 9.76
N PHE A 638 -40.02 -3.44 10.91
CA PHE A 638 -38.63 -3.84 11.11
C PHE A 638 -38.20 -4.95 10.14
N ASP A 639 -39.01 -5.99 9.95
CA ASP A 639 -38.70 -7.13 9.06
C ASP A 639 -38.51 -6.67 7.61
N GLN A 640 -39.35 -5.74 7.15
CA GLN A 640 -39.22 -5.13 5.82
C GLN A 640 -37.91 -4.33 5.70
N LEU A 641 -37.62 -3.43 6.64
CA LEU A 641 -36.40 -2.61 6.60
C LEU A 641 -35.13 -3.46 6.75
N GLN A 642 -35.16 -4.47 7.62
CA GLN A 642 -34.07 -5.43 7.79
C GLN A 642 -33.74 -6.13 6.48
N ARG A 643 -34.74 -6.65 5.75
CA ARG A 643 -34.51 -7.30 4.45
C ARG A 643 -33.90 -6.34 3.43
N THR A 644 -34.43 -5.12 3.32
CA THR A 644 -33.90 -4.10 2.42
C THR A 644 -32.47 -3.74 2.77
N TYR A 645 -32.18 -3.53 4.06
CA TYR A 645 -30.84 -3.16 4.51
C TYR A 645 -29.82 -4.27 4.29
N LEU A 646 -30.17 -5.53 4.62
CA LEU A 646 -29.29 -6.67 4.33
C LEU A 646 -29.10 -6.88 2.83
N ALA A 647 -30.12 -6.66 1.99
CA ALA A 647 -29.97 -6.70 0.54
C ALA A 647 -29.00 -5.60 0.03
N ALA A 648 -29.07 -4.38 0.60
CA ALA A 648 -28.13 -3.31 0.29
C ALA A 648 -26.69 -3.69 0.69
N LEU A 649 -26.49 -4.32 1.85
CA LEU A 649 -25.18 -4.83 2.27
C LEU A 649 -24.64 -5.94 1.36
N ALA A 650 -25.50 -6.85 0.89
CA ALA A 650 -25.12 -7.85 -0.11
C ALA A 650 -24.71 -7.17 -1.43
N GLY A 651 -25.48 -6.17 -1.88
CA GLY A 651 -25.16 -5.37 -3.06
C GLY A 651 -23.81 -4.66 -2.95
N PHE A 652 -23.51 -4.08 -1.79
CA PHE A 652 -22.20 -3.50 -1.49
C PHE A 652 -21.06 -4.54 -1.63
N GLY A 653 -21.22 -5.71 -1.01
CA GLY A 653 -20.24 -6.79 -1.06
C GLY A 653 -19.96 -7.28 -2.49
N GLU A 654 -21.01 -7.43 -3.30
CA GLU A 654 -20.89 -7.83 -4.71
C GLU A 654 -20.18 -6.76 -5.54
N VAL A 655 -20.53 -5.48 -5.34
CA VAL A 655 -19.86 -4.37 -6.04
C VAL A 655 -18.37 -4.36 -5.71
N LEU A 656 -18.00 -4.36 -4.43
CA LEU A 656 -16.59 -4.33 -4.03
C LEU A 656 -15.84 -5.57 -4.55
N SER A 657 -16.42 -6.76 -4.44
CA SER A 657 -15.84 -8.00 -4.96
C SER A 657 -15.59 -7.95 -6.46
N ARG A 658 -16.52 -7.38 -7.24
CA ARG A 658 -16.35 -7.20 -8.68
C ARG A 658 -15.23 -6.23 -9.02
N TYR A 659 -15.11 -5.13 -8.29
CA TYR A 659 -14.00 -4.18 -8.45
C TYR A 659 -12.65 -4.82 -8.13
N ILE A 660 -12.57 -5.62 -7.05
CA ILE A 660 -11.36 -6.38 -6.70
C ILE A 660 -11.00 -7.38 -7.81
N ASN A 661 -11.96 -8.12 -8.35
CA ASN A 661 -11.72 -9.07 -9.44
C ASN A 661 -11.20 -8.39 -10.71
N ILE A 662 -11.77 -7.25 -11.09
CA ILE A 662 -11.29 -6.43 -12.22
C ILE A 662 -9.85 -5.94 -11.95
N ALA A 663 -9.56 -5.51 -10.73
CA ALA A 663 -8.21 -5.08 -10.34
C ALA A 663 -7.21 -6.23 -10.43
N LEU A 664 -7.55 -7.43 -9.93
CA LEU A 664 -6.70 -8.63 -9.99
C LEU A 664 -6.40 -9.10 -11.42
N GLN A 665 -7.28 -8.81 -12.37
CA GLN A 665 -7.05 -9.07 -13.81
C GLN A 665 -6.12 -8.03 -14.45
N GLY A 666 -5.71 -6.98 -13.72
CA GLY A 666 -4.96 -5.87 -14.28
C GLY A 666 -5.78 -5.00 -15.23
N GLU A 667 -7.12 -5.09 -15.15
CA GLU A 667 -8.08 -4.40 -16.02
C GLU A 667 -8.76 -3.21 -15.31
N SER A 668 -8.32 -2.85 -14.10
CA SER A 668 -8.88 -1.67 -13.42
C SER A 668 -8.62 -0.40 -14.20
N THR A 669 -9.50 0.58 -14.04
CA THR A 669 -9.37 1.92 -14.63
C THR A 669 -8.04 2.56 -14.26
N SER A 670 -7.55 2.35 -13.04
CA SER A 670 -6.21 2.80 -12.60
C SER A 670 -5.10 2.13 -13.41
N VAL A 671 -5.12 0.80 -13.57
CA VAL A 671 -4.10 0.07 -14.37
C VAL A 671 -4.19 0.42 -15.86
N GLY A 672 -5.40 0.61 -16.40
CA GLY A 672 -5.62 1.07 -17.77
C GLY A 672 -5.08 2.48 -18.01
N ALA A 673 -5.31 3.41 -17.08
CA ALA A 673 -4.77 4.77 -17.15
C ALA A 673 -3.23 4.78 -17.09
N ILE A 674 -2.67 3.91 -16.26
CA ILE A 674 -1.22 3.69 -16.13
C ILE A 674 -0.61 3.18 -17.44
N LYS A 675 -1.24 2.18 -18.07
CA LYS A 675 -0.82 1.67 -19.39
C LYS A 675 -0.97 2.73 -20.49
N MET A 676 -1.86 3.70 -20.34
CA MET A 676 -2.04 4.79 -21.31
C MET A 676 -0.93 5.85 -21.28
N VAL A 677 -0.27 6.05 -20.13
CA VAL A 677 0.88 6.97 -20.02
C VAL A 677 2.22 6.28 -20.27
N ALA A 678 2.22 4.96 -20.36
CA ALA A 678 3.37 4.15 -20.67
C ALA A 678 4.03 4.55 -21.99
N HIS A 679 5.37 4.53 -22.05
CA HIS A 679 6.22 4.95 -23.18
C HIS A 679 6.18 6.44 -23.56
N LEU A 680 5.40 7.30 -22.89
CA LEU A 680 5.43 8.74 -23.17
C LEU A 680 6.81 9.32 -22.80
N PRO A 681 7.42 10.21 -23.62
CA PRO A 681 8.62 10.93 -23.23
C PRO A 681 8.36 11.81 -22.00
N VAL A 682 9.36 11.93 -21.12
CA VAL A 682 9.29 12.70 -19.86
C VAL A 682 8.79 14.15 -20.06
N ALA A 683 9.01 14.74 -21.25
CA ALA A 683 8.51 16.08 -21.57
C ALA A 683 6.98 16.15 -21.73
N ILE A 684 6.33 15.13 -22.31
CA ILE A 684 4.86 15.05 -22.45
C ILE A 684 4.23 14.70 -21.10
N GLN A 685 4.90 13.87 -20.31
CA GLN A 685 4.50 13.58 -18.93
C GLN A 685 4.41 14.89 -18.10
N ARG A 686 5.40 15.79 -18.22
CA ARG A 686 5.37 17.12 -17.56
C ARG A 686 4.26 18.05 -18.04
N LEU A 687 3.78 17.89 -19.27
CA LEU A 687 2.65 18.67 -19.77
C LEU A 687 1.38 18.24 -19.04
N LEU A 688 1.21 16.94 -18.80
CA LEU A 688 0.08 16.38 -18.05
C LEU A 688 0.12 16.78 -16.58
N ASP A 689 1.30 16.77 -15.93
CA ASP A 689 1.43 17.22 -14.53
C ASP A 689 1.19 18.73 -14.32
N ARG A 690 1.27 19.54 -15.39
CA ARG A 690 1.11 21.01 -15.34
C ARG A 690 -0.30 21.51 -15.64
N VAL A 691 -1.25 20.64 -16.00
CA VAL A 691 -2.63 21.05 -16.30
C VAL A 691 -3.43 21.21 -14.99
N PRO A 692 -3.92 22.41 -14.64
CA PRO A 692 -4.49 22.68 -13.31
C PRO A 692 -5.92 22.14 -13.11
N HIS A 693 -6.28 21.89 -11.85
CA HIS A 693 -7.62 21.70 -11.23
C HIS A 693 -8.64 20.71 -11.82
N LYS A 694 -8.53 20.28 -13.08
CA LYS A 694 -9.49 19.36 -13.73
C LYS A 694 -8.90 17.97 -14.04
N LEU A 695 -7.57 17.85 -14.13
CA LEU A 695 -6.87 16.56 -13.96
C LEU A 695 -6.89 16.09 -12.50
N ASP A 696 -7.24 16.97 -11.56
CA ASP A 696 -7.45 16.64 -10.16
C ASP A 696 -8.46 15.50 -10.00
N MET A 697 -9.53 15.51 -10.80
CA MET A 697 -10.55 14.47 -10.83
C MET A 697 -10.00 13.14 -11.40
N LEU A 698 -9.12 13.20 -12.40
CA LEU A 698 -8.44 12.01 -12.94
C LEU A 698 -7.41 11.47 -11.95
N ASN A 699 -6.66 12.32 -11.27
CA ASN A 699 -5.69 11.93 -10.26
C ASN A 699 -6.38 11.35 -9.01
N ASP A 700 -7.51 11.92 -8.58
CA ASP A 700 -8.35 11.38 -7.50
C ASP A 700 -8.96 10.02 -7.89
N LEU A 701 -9.36 9.86 -9.16
CA LEU A 701 -9.92 8.62 -9.70
C LEU A 701 -8.85 7.53 -9.93
N ILE A 702 -7.58 7.91 -10.12
CA ILE A 702 -6.46 6.99 -10.37
C ILE A 702 -5.70 6.65 -9.09
N LYS A 703 -5.48 7.62 -8.19
CA LYS A 703 -4.64 7.50 -6.99
C LYS A 703 -5.41 7.54 -5.66
N GLY A 704 -6.67 7.99 -5.64
CA GLY A 704 -7.44 8.16 -4.40
C GLY A 704 -6.94 9.33 -3.54
N ARG A 705 -7.75 9.73 -2.55
CA ARG A 705 -7.41 10.76 -1.55
C ARG A 705 -6.95 10.17 -0.21
N GLU A 706 -7.24 8.89 0.00
CA GLU A 706 -6.81 8.14 1.18
C GLU A 706 -6.16 6.83 0.76
N VAL A 707 -5.29 6.29 1.62
CA VAL A 707 -4.79 4.92 1.49
C VAL A 707 -5.38 4.08 2.61
N PHE A 708 -5.93 2.92 2.29
CA PHE A 708 -6.47 1.98 3.26
C PHE A 708 -5.83 0.61 3.05
N SER A 709 -4.86 0.29 3.90
CA SER A 709 -4.01 -0.89 3.77
C SER A 709 -4.17 -1.80 4.97
N ASN A 710 -4.55 -3.05 4.70
CA ASN A 710 -4.73 -4.09 5.70
C ASN A 710 -3.87 -5.29 5.35
N VAL A 711 -2.87 -5.59 6.18
CA VAL A 711 -1.98 -6.76 5.99
C VAL A 711 -2.59 -8.06 6.52
N GLY A 712 -3.78 -7.97 7.12
CA GLY A 712 -4.56 -9.12 7.58
C GLY A 712 -4.16 -9.62 8.97
N ALA A 713 -4.64 -10.82 9.29
CA ALA A 713 -4.31 -11.51 10.52
C ALA A 713 -3.03 -12.32 10.33
N VAL A 714 -2.09 -12.17 11.25
CA VAL A 714 -0.86 -12.95 11.28
C VAL A 714 -1.12 -14.36 11.79
N VAL A 715 -0.21 -15.28 11.49
CA VAL A 715 -0.28 -16.66 12.00
C VAL A 715 -0.09 -16.68 13.53
N PRO A 716 -0.66 -17.66 14.27
CA PRO A 716 -0.58 -17.69 15.74
C PRO A 716 0.83 -17.71 16.33
N SER A 717 1.83 -18.11 15.55
CA SER A 717 3.24 -18.15 15.95
C SER A 717 4.01 -16.85 15.63
N SER A 718 3.39 -15.90 14.94
CA SER A 718 4.03 -14.63 14.57
C SER A 718 4.14 -13.69 15.76
N THR A 719 5.18 -12.86 15.71
CA THR A 719 5.53 -11.87 16.71
C THR A 719 5.34 -10.44 16.20
N LEU A 720 4.81 -10.27 14.99
CA LEU A 720 4.34 -9.00 14.43
C LEU A 720 3.18 -8.45 15.25
N THR A 721 3.27 -7.16 15.59
CA THR A 721 2.30 -6.53 16.49
C THR A 721 1.73 -5.23 15.95
N ARG A 722 2.52 -4.37 15.31
CA ARG A 722 2.10 -3.06 14.81
C ARG A 722 2.52 -2.87 13.34
N PHE A 723 1.70 -2.12 12.60
CA PHE A 723 1.90 -1.82 11.19
C PHE A 723 1.38 -0.43 10.85
N ILE A 724 2.19 0.36 10.14
CA ILE A 724 1.75 1.57 9.44
C ILE A 724 2.08 1.44 7.95
N THR A 725 1.18 1.94 7.10
CA THR A 725 1.34 1.82 5.63
C THR A 725 1.99 3.06 5.01
N ALA A 726 2.41 2.92 3.76
CA ALA A 726 3.07 3.97 2.99
C ALA A 726 2.10 4.97 2.36
N LYS A 727 2.59 6.18 2.13
CA LYS A 727 1.95 7.22 1.32
C LYS A 727 2.77 7.41 0.04
N ASP A 728 2.13 7.67 -1.10
CA ASP A 728 2.89 8.11 -2.28
C ASP A 728 3.17 9.63 -2.21
N ASP A 729 3.91 10.14 -3.19
CA ASP A 729 4.32 11.55 -3.25
C ASP A 729 3.17 12.53 -3.59
N ASN A 730 1.94 12.03 -3.70
CA ASN A 730 0.79 12.86 -4.00
C ASN A 730 0.41 13.70 -2.77
N ASP A 731 0.54 15.01 -2.87
CA ASP A 731 0.16 15.97 -1.81
C ASP A 731 -1.37 15.93 -1.51
N LYS A 732 -2.18 15.30 -2.37
CA LYS A 732 -3.62 15.13 -2.15
C LYS A 732 -3.99 13.92 -1.29
N LYS A 733 -3.04 13.01 -1.06
CA LYS A 733 -3.26 11.91 -0.12
C LYS A 733 -3.15 12.43 1.29
N THR A 734 -4.29 12.59 1.93
CA THR A 734 -4.37 13.35 3.18
C THR A 734 -4.51 12.45 4.41
N LEU A 735 -5.10 11.27 4.26
CA LEU A 735 -5.22 10.27 5.33
C LEU A 735 -4.71 8.89 4.87
N VAL A 736 -3.98 8.22 5.75
CA VAL A 736 -3.33 6.94 5.47
C VAL A 736 -3.56 5.96 6.61
N TRP A 737 -4.29 4.88 6.34
CA TRP A 737 -4.73 3.88 7.30
C TRP A 737 -3.92 2.58 7.15
N GLY A 738 -3.31 2.12 8.24
CA GLY A 738 -2.62 0.82 8.31
C GLY A 738 -3.30 -0.10 9.32
N ILE A 739 -3.59 -1.34 8.94
CA ILE A 739 -4.29 -2.31 9.80
C ILE A 739 -3.54 -3.63 9.83
N ILE A 740 -3.36 -4.16 11.04
CA ILE A 740 -2.85 -5.52 11.30
C ILE A 740 -3.66 -6.18 12.42
N THR A 741 -3.88 -7.48 12.34
CA THR A 741 -4.38 -8.27 13.48
C THR A 741 -3.28 -9.21 13.96
N ASP A 742 -2.90 -9.07 15.23
CA ASP A 742 -1.79 -9.83 15.82
C ASP A 742 -2.19 -11.27 16.20
N ALA A 743 -1.20 -12.05 16.65
CA ALA A 743 -1.39 -13.45 17.06
C ALA A 743 -2.34 -13.62 18.26
N LYS A 744 -2.58 -12.55 19.04
CA LYS A 744 -3.52 -12.54 20.18
C LYS A 744 -4.95 -12.15 19.75
N ASN A 745 -5.18 -11.99 18.43
CA ASN A 745 -6.43 -11.46 17.86
C ASN A 745 -6.74 -10.04 18.37
N ILE A 746 -5.72 -9.19 18.50
CA ILE A 746 -5.87 -7.76 18.72
C ILE A 746 -5.68 -7.07 17.36
N MET A 747 -6.69 -6.32 16.92
CA MET A 747 -6.62 -5.52 15.71
C MET A 747 -6.05 -4.14 16.06
N ARG A 748 -4.89 -3.81 15.51
CA ARG A 748 -4.30 -2.48 15.63
C ARG A 748 -4.54 -1.71 14.34
N ILE A 749 -5.08 -0.51 14.48
CA ILE A 749 -5.35 0.43 13.41
C ILE A 749 -4.44 1.64 13.65
N SER A 750 -3.73 2.05 12.62
CA SER A 750 -2.92 3.27 12.60
C SER A 750 -3.51 4.25 11.60
N LEU A 751 -3.43 5.53 11.95
CA LEU A 751 -3.82 6.63 11.08
C LEU A 751 -2.71 7.67 11.03
N ARG A 752 -2.27 8.01 9.82
CA ARG A 752 -1.37 9.15 9.56
C ARG A 752 -2.15 10.24 8.83
N ASP A 753 -2.01 11.47 9.31
CA ASP A 753 -2.66 12.67 8.82
C ASP A 753 -1.64 13.65 8.24
N PHE A 754 -1.89 14.05 7.00
CA PHE A 754 -1.09 14.99 6.21
C PHE A 754 -1.90 16.21 5.77
N ARG A 755 -3.11 16.41 6.30
CA ARG A 755 -3.94 17.55 5.94
C ARG A 755 -3.20 18.85 6.31
N PRO A 756 -3.46 19.96 5.59
CA PRO A 756 -2.70 21.21 5.74
C PRO A 756 -2.58 21.74 7.17
N HIS A 757 -3.59 21.49 8.01
CA HIS A 757 -3.58 21.91 9.40
C HIS A 757 -2.42 21.33 10.22
N VAL A 758 -1.90 20.15 9.87
CA VAL A 758 -0.80 19.49 10.61
C VAL A 758 0.47 20.35 10.54
N GLU A 759 0.91 20.68 9.33
CA GLU A 759 2.09 21.54 9.12
C GLU A 759 1.88 22.93 9.71
N MET A 760 0.68 23.50 9.55
CA MET A 760 0.36 24.84 10.08
C MET A 760 0.36 24.87 11.61
N LEU A 761 -0.11 23.82 12.28
CA LEU A 761 -0.10 23.72 13.74
C LEU A 761 1.31 23.46 14.26
N GLU A 762 2.10 22.62 13.58
CA GLU A 762 3.49 22.37 13.95
C GLU A 762 4.34 23.64 13.84
N ALA A 763 4.15 24.43 12.78
CA ALA A 763 4.86 25.70 12.57
C ALA A 763 4.63 26.75 13.68
N ILE A 764 3.52 26.66 14.42
CA ILE A 764 3.21 27.54 15.56
C ILE A 764 3.46 26.85 16.92
N GLY A 765 4.16 25.70 16.93
CA GLY A 765 4.48 24.96 18.15
C GLY A 765 3.30 24.21 18.77
N ARG A 766 2.22 23.95 18.01
CA ARG A 766 1.00 23.24 18.45
C ARG A 766 0.85 21.85 17.84
N ARG A 767 1.97 21.12 17.71
CA ARG A 767 1.97 19.71 17.25
C ARG A 767 1.11 18.82 18.15
N ASP A 768 0.99 19.16 19.44
CA ASP A 768 0.08 18.52 20.40
C ASP A 768 -1.37 18.50 19.89
N LEU A 769 -1.88 19.61 19.33
CA LEU A 769 -3.24 19.65 18.79
C LEU A 769 -3.39 18.83 17.51
N ALA A 770 -2.37 18.81 16.65
CA ALA A 770 -2.40 17.98 15.45
C ALA A 770 -2.51 16.49 15.82
N LEU A 771 -1.78 16.06 16.86
CA LEU A 771 -1.87 14.70 17.41
C LEU A 771 -3.25 14.41 18.03
N GLN A 772 -3.79 15.34 18.82
CA GLN A 772 -5.14 15.19 19.40
C GLN A 772 -6.25 15.08 18.35
N ILE A 773 -6.14 15.81 17.23
CA ILE A 773 -7.11 15.73 16.12
C ILE A 773 -7.12 14.35 15.49
N VAL A 774 -5.94 13.79 15.15
CA VAL A 774 -5.85 12.48 14.52
C VAL A 774 -6.22 11.35 15.48
N GLU A 775 -5.89 11.49 16.77
CA GLU A 775 -6.28 10.57 17.83
C GLU A 775 -7.79 10.54 18.03
N ASP A 776 -8.43 11.70 18.20
CA ASP A 776 -9.89 11.81 18.35
C ASP A 776 -10.64 11.18 17.16
N TYR A 777 -10.16 11.43 15.95
CA TYR A 777 -10.75 10.88 14.74
C TYR A 777 -10.61 9.34 14.67
N LEU A 778 -9.43 8.81 15.02
CA LEU A 778 -9.20 7.35 15.04
C LEU A 778 -9.97 6.63 16.16
N GLU A 779 -10.03 7.20 17.36
CA GLU A 779 -10.82 6.66 18.47
C GLU A 779 -12.31 6.65 18.14
N ALA A 780 -12.83 7.74 17.55
CA ALA A 780 -14.22 7.80 17.12
C ALA A 780 -14.52 6.76 16.01
N TYR A 781 -13.57 6.50 15.11
CA TYR A 781 -13.68 5.41 14.15
C TYR A 781 -13.77 4.05 14.85
N ALA A 782 -12.84 3.72 15.76
CA ALA A 782 -12.80 2.41 16.41
C ALA A 782 -14.05 2.15 17.27
N ASN A 783 -14.48 3.15 18.06
CA ASN A 783 -15.65 3.04 18.91
C ASN A 783 -16.94 2.94 18.11
N GLY A 784 -17.11 3.79 17.09
CA GLY A 784 -18.30 3.73 16.26
C GLY A 784 -18.33 2.46 15.38
N LEU A 785 -17.17 1.91 14.98
CA LEU A 785 -17.10 0.60 14.30
C LEU A 785 -17.65 -0.49 15.22
N ASN A 786 -17.25 -0.50 16.50
CA ASN A 786 -17.76 -1.47 17.47
C ASN A 786 -19.28 -1.34 17.65
N GLN A 787 -19.79 -0.12 17.73
CA GLN A 787 -21.22 0.16 17.79
C GLN A 787 -21.94 -0.36 16.54
N PHE A 788 -21.47 0.01 15.35
CA PHE A 788 -22.03 -0.42 14.07
C PHE A 788 -22.09 -1.95 13.95
N ILE A 789 -21.02 -2.64 14.36
CA ILE A 789 -20.95 -4.10 14.34
C ILE A 789 -21.95 -4.72 15.33
N SER A 790 -22.10 -4.14 16.52
CA SER A 790 -23.09 -4.57 17.52
C SER A 790 -24.52 -4.38 17.02
N GLU A 791 -24.83 -3.21 16.47
CA GLU A 791 -26.13 -2.88 15.89
C GLU A 791 -26.46 -3.83 14.73
N LEU A 792 -25.53 -4.03 13.80
CA LEU A 792 -25.72 -4.94 12.67
C LEU A 792 -25.86 -6.40 13.11
N TYR A 793 -25.17 -6.81 14.19
CA TYR A 793 -25.39 -8.11 14.82
C TYR A 793 -26.82 -8.23 15.34
N HIS A 794 -27.30 -7.26 16.11
CA HIS A 794 -28.65 -7.24 16.65
C HIS A 794 -29.73 -7.20 15.55
N ILE A 795 -29.50 -6.43 14.50
CA ILE A 795 -30.34 -6.43 13.30
C ILE A 795 -30.36 -7.85 12.74
N THR A 796 -29.22 -8.50 12.55
CA THR A 796 -29.14 -9.79 11.87
C THR A 796 -29.82 -10.92 12.65
N VAL A 797 -29.70 -10.98 13.99
CA VAL A 797 -30.28 -12.04 14.82
C VAL A 797 -31.77 -11.87 15.14
N SER A 798 -32.32 -10.66 15.00
CA SER A 798 -33.71 -10.38 15.40
C SER A 798 -34.76 -10.81 14.36
N SER A 799 -34.42 -11.66 13.37
CA SER A 799 -35.38 -12.19 12.40
C SER A 799 -36.09 -13.45 12.91
N ARG A 800 -37.36 -13.64 12.52
CA ARG A 800 -38.12 -14.88 12.79
C ARG A 800 -37.39 -16.14 12.29
N GLU A 801 -36.69 -16.07 11.16
CA GLU A 801 -35.92 -17.18 10.58
C GLU A 801 -34.74 -17.64 11.46
N THR A 802 -34.06 -16.73 12.15
CA THR A 802 -32.99 -17.09 13.11
C THR A 802 -33.55 -17.54 14.46
N THR A 803 -34.71 -17.02 14.86
CA THR A 803 -35.37 -17.39 16.12
C THR A 803 -35.94 -18.82 16.08
N MET A 804 -36.43 -19.26 14.90
CA MET A 804 -36.94 -20.62 14.67
C MET A 804 -35.83 -21.70 14.63
N LEU A 805 -34.62 -21.36 14.14
CA LEU A 805 -33.47 -22.28 14.09
C LEU A 805 -32.75 -22.44 15.44
N GLY A 806 -32.93 -21.50 16.38
CA GLY A 806 -32.38 -21.58 17.75
C GLY A 806 -33.29 -22.28 18.77
N GLY A 807 -34.57 -22.51 18.44
CA GLY A 807 -35.56 -23.12 19.34
C GLY A 807 -35.53 -24.66 19.40
N SER A 808 -34.73 -25.32 18.57
CA SER A 808 -34.67 -26.79 18.49
C SER A 808 -33.52 -27.43 19.26
N HIS A 809 -32.73 -26.66 20.03
CA HIS A 809 -31.66 -27.20 20.90
C HIS A 809 -31.73 -26.76 22.37
N VAL A 810 -32.89 -26.27 22.83
CA VAL A 810 -33.16 -26.15 24.28
C VAL A 810 -34.54 -26.75 24.57
N ARG A 811 -34.57 -28.07 24.66
CA ARG A 811 -35.33 -28.83 25.65
C ARG A 811 -34.51 -30.03 26.06
#